data_AF-A0A945RZM2-F1
#
_entry.id   AF-A0A945RZM2-F1
#
_cell.length_a   1.000
_cell.length_b   1.000
_cell.length_c   1.000
_cell.angle_alpha   90.00
_cell.angle_beta   90.00
_cell.angle_gamma   90.00
#
_symmetry.space_group_name_H-M   'P 1'
#
loop_
_entity.id
_entity.type
_entity.pdbx_description
1 polymer ?
#
loop_
_entity_poly.entity_id
_entity_poly.type
_entity_poly.pdbx_seq_one_letter_code
_entity_poly.pdbx_strand_id
1 'polypeptide(L)'
;MPKPKVAIIACGVLEWNIRRVMERIPDTDFITRFLPARLHENPGRLRQMLREEIERLSQDPELAGIVLGFGVCGRGTIGLTATAVPLVMPRTQDCIGIYLGSHFRYMEEFSRRPGTRYVTQGWYERNNHPQTREVQSHLSARDHSLYGASFDELSSQYGPENADFICRFRDSWKENYQRAAYIRFEGEGASAAGLEASRSLAEDLGWEHEILEGDDSLLHALLSRKWSDPRILLVPVGNHTVAAPGQAVVGFTSGVDSHVEKILARYRRTEEQEPVQRSGRGLGVDTGGTFTDAVIFDFDTDTVLAQAKAPTTHDDLIVGIRMALAELPRDELAGVTRVGLSTTLATNAFVEGKGRPVALLVASPLNIDLDRFPFRFVRRLTGAMSIEGVEQTPVDELEIGRIAQEAQEAGCEALAISGFGSVVNPAHELTAARIAHETTGLAAVCGHELTTELNFVERATTAAMNAKLTPLIEELITAVRSALDELGLEEVRVMIVKGDGSQMLDRVARSLPVETLLSGPAASVVGAAKLFSNADAVVVDMGGTTLDVALLQNHSPVLSPTGARIGDFKTCVRAMGVQTIGLGGDSEIDLSGWPQVSIGPRRIIPLCRLSTDHPDLPVRLPALYTEYLTTDPNCVDLVTVSDKPSSNEQRTLALLAEGPMLLGQLARRLNRPNPAFVPWHDLETHGAIKRYGLTLTDVMHVEKRYTAFDQRTARDMLKAWSGFLDADIDDIIQAIHKEFRRLVCDTVLSVVLPDGCPWAGGDELRRWLTQHFTEPADGRPLRIRPELAVPLIAVGAPAPALFPELEEVLNQSILISDHAGVTNAVGAIAGDVMLRESATVRITPEGVFVCSWKGGGQRAVDLEEAVRLCEAAVHEHLREAASANDIPFTVPLFSAEQHDAETRDGKLFLGVTLRGELRG
;
A
#
# COMPACT_ATOMS: atom_id res chain seq x y z
N MET A 1 -8.12 -3.78 55.57
CA MET A 1 -7.46 -4.53 54.49
C MET A 1 -5.95 -4.40 54.70
N PRO A 2 -5.14 -5.43 54.41
CA PRO A 2 -3.68 -5.28 54.47
C PRO A 2 -3.25 -4.16 53.53
N LYS A 3 -2.30 -3.31 53.96
CA LYS A 3 -1.77 -2.25 53.12
C LYS A 3 -1.04 -2.89 51.93
N PRO A 4 -1.22 -2.37 50.70
CA PRO A 4 -0.46 -2.86 49.56
C PRO A 4 1.03 -2.63 49.78
N LYS A 5 1.85 -3.63 49.41
CA LYS A 5 3.30 -3.62 49.59
C LYS A 5 3.99 -3.30 48.27
N VAL A 6 4.88 -2.31 48.27
CA VAL A 6 5.61 -1.85 47.07
C VAL A 6 7.10 -1.79 47.38
N ALA A 7 7.94 -2.39 46.54
CA ALA A 7 9.38 -2.22 46.66
C ALA A 7 9.87 -1.08 45.78
N ILE A 8 10.91 -0.37 46.23
CA ILE A 8 11.53 0.74 45.51
C ILE A 8 13.03 0.46 45.43
N ILE A 9 13.57 0.39 44.22
CA ILE A 9 15.00 0.37 43.96
C ILE A 9 15.36 1.68 43.26
N ALA A 10 16.20 2.51 43.85
CA ALA A 10 16.52 3.82 43.29
C ALA A 10 17.98 4.21 43.49
N CYS A 11 18.46 5.18 42.70
CA CYS A 11 19.75 5.81 42.95
C CYS A 11 19.71 6.53 44.31
N GLY A 12 20.77 6.42 45.12
CA GLY A 12 20.85 7.09 46.42
C GLY A 12 20.71 8.62 46.34
N VAL A 13 20.95 9.21 45.17
CA VAL A 13 20.74 10.64 44.89
C VAL A 13 19.25 11.03 44.96
N LEU A 14 18.34 10.10 44.67
CA LEU A 14 16.87 10.30 44.75
C LEU A 14 16.30 10.00 46.15
N GLU A 15 17.11 9.55 47.11
CA GLU A 15 16.62 9.05 48.40
C GLU A 15 15.82 10.10 49.16
N TRP A 16 16.30 11.35 49.19
CA TRP A 16 15.61 12.45 49.86
C TRP A 16 14.21 12.67 49.27
N ASN A 17 14.09 12.75 47.94
CA ASN A 17 12.82 12.95 47.25
C ASN A 17 11.84 11.79 47.47
N ILE A 18 12.34 10.55 47.38
CA ILE A 18 11.53 9.34 47.56
C ILE A 18 10.96 9.28 48.97
N ARG A 19 11.79 9.50 50.01
CA ARG A 19 11.34 9.47 51.41
C ARG A 19 10.24 10.49 51.69
N ARG A 20 10.40 11.70 51.18
CA ARG A 20 9.39 12.76 51.31
C ARG A 20 8.07 12.39 50.61
N VAL A 21 8.13 11.82 49.41
CA VAL A 21 6.91 11.40 48.69
C VAL A 21 6.21 10.26 49.43
N MET A 22 6.98 9.33 50.02
CA MET A 22 6.43 8.23 50.83
C MET A 22 5.65 8.72 52.05
N GLU A 23 6.09 9.78 52.72
CA GLU A 23 5.37 10.36 53.87
C GLU A 23 3.96 10.86 53.48
N ARG A 24 3.75 11.23 52.21
CA ARG A 24 2.44 11.64 51.68
C ARG A 24 1.55 10.46 51.27
N ILE A 25 2.04 9.21 51.36
CA ILE A 25 1.31 7.99 50.98
C ILE A 25 1.31 7.00 52.18
N PRO A 26 0.56 7.31 53.26
CA PRO A 26 0.60 6.51 54.50
C PRO A 26 -0.07 5.12 54.37
N ASP A 27 -0.86 4.91 53.31
CA ASP A 27 -1.65 3.68 53.10
C ASP A 27 -0.92 2.57 52.35
N THR A 28 0.37 2.76 52.02
CA THR A 28 1.20 1.77 51.31
C THR A 28 2.41 1.40 52.16
N ASP A 29 2.72 0.10 52.26
CA ASP A 29 3.93 -0.38 52.94
C ASP A 29 5.08 -0.45 51.93
N PHE A 30 6.17 0.28 52.20
CA PHE A 30 7.29 0.40 51.27
C PHE A 30 8.53 -0.39 51.73
N ILE A 31 9.15 -1.11 50.78
CA ILE A 31 10.49 -1.69 50.95
C ILE A 31 11.49 -0.90 50.10
N THR A 32 12.40 -0.14 50.71
CA THR A 32 13.36 0.68 49.96
C THR A 32 14.75 0.03 49.84
N ARG A 33 15.36 0.13 48.66
CA ARG A 33 16.75 -0.21 48.35
C ARG A 33 17.39 0.95 47.58
N PHE A 34 18.29 1.68 48.24
CA PHE A 34 19.02 2.77 47.62
C PHE A 34 20.41 2.30 47.19
N LEU A 35 20.68 2.33 45.89
CA LEU A 35 21.97 1.95 45.34
C LEU A 35 22.99 3.11 45.43
N PRO A 36 24.30 2.83 45.47
CA PRO A 36 25.34 3.86 45.45
C PRO A 36 25.17 4.89 44.32
N ALA A 37 25.56 6.14 44.59
CA ALA A 37 25.60 7.18 43.56
C ALA A 37 26.65 6.85 42.47
N ARG A 38 26.54 7.51 41.31
CA ARG A 38 27.45 7.39 40.13
C ARG A 38 27.46 6.04 39.41
N LEU A 39 26.57 5.11 39.74
CA LEU A 39 26.47 3.84 39.00
C LEU A 39 26.13 3.98 37.50
N HIS A 40 25.60 5.13 37.06
CA HIS A 40 25.38 5.40 35.63
C HIS A 40 26.68 5.52 34.82
N GLU A 41 27.82 5.75 35.47
CA GLU A 41 29.16 5.72 34.86
C GLU A 41 29.62 4.28 34.56
N ASN A 42 28.99 3.27 35.20
CA ASN A 42 29.25 1.85 34.99
C ASN A 42 27.94 1.07 34.79
N PRO A 43 27.32 1.16 33.59
CA PRO A 43 26.00 0.59 33.33
C PRO A 43 25.95 -0.94 33.46
N GLY A 44 27.06 -1.64 33.23
CA GLY A 44 27.15 -3.10 33.44
C GLY A 44 26.96 -3.47 34.91
N ARG A 45 27.66 -2.78 35.81
CA ARG A 45 27.51 -2.96 37.26
C ARG A 45 26.14 -2.53 37.76
N LEU A 46 25.61 -1.40 37.27
CA LEU A 46 24.25 -0.97 37.60
C LEU A 46 23.23 -2.05 37.24
N ARG A 47 23.30 -2.60 36.03
CA ARG A 47 22.40 -3.67 35.57
C ARG A 47 22.50 -4.91 36.44
N GLN A 48 23.72 -5.34 36.78
CA GLN A 48 23.94 -6.48 37.66
C GLN A 48 23.26 -6.28 39.02
N MET A 49 23.53 -5.14 39.68
CA MET A 49 22.95 -4.83 40.99
C MET A 49 21.42 -4.73 40.94
N LEU A 50 20.87 -4.14 39.88
CA LEU A 50 19.42 -4.08 39.68
C LEU A 50 18.83 -5.48 39.53
N ARG A 51 19.45 -6.38 38.77
CA ARG A 51 18.99 -7.76 38.63
C ARG A 51 18.99 -8.52 39.96
N GLU A 52 20.08 -8.42 40.72
CA GLU A 52 20.22 -9.08 42.02
C GLU A 52 19.14 -8.60 43.02
N GLU A 53 18.87 -7.29 43.07
CA GLU A 53 17.82 -6.76 43.96
C GLU A 53 16.40 -7.08 43.44
N ILE A 54 16.16 -7.03 42.12
CA ILE A 54 14.87 -7.43 41.53
C ILE A 54 14.59 -8.89 41.86
N GLU A 55 15.56 -9.79 41.67
CA GLU A 55 15.42 -11.22 41.96
C GLU A 55 15.14 -11.47 43.44
N ARG A 56 15.88 -10.79 44.34
CA ARG A 56 15.67 -10.91 45.78
C ARG A 56 14.27 -10.44 46.21
N LEU A 57 13.83 -9.28 45.71
CA LEU A 57 12.53 -8.71 46.07
C LEU A 57 11.36 -9.49 45.44
N SER A 58 11.57 -10.12 44.30
CA SER A 58 10.56 -10.95 43.62
C SER A 58 10.24 -12.24 44.37
N GLN A 59 10.98 -12.59 45.43
CA GLN A 59 10.67 -13.73 46.31
C GLN A 59 9.52 -13.45 47.28
N ASP A 60 9.11 -12.19 47.43
CA ASP A 60 8.00 -11.80 48.31
C ASP A 60 6.66 -11.86 47.55
N PRO A 61 5.76 -12.81 47.87
CA PRO A 61 4.51 -12.99 47.14
C PRO A 61 3.47 -11.89 47.43
N GLU A 62 3.67 -11.07 48.46
CA GLU A 62 2.74 -9.98 48.82
C GLU A 62 3.03 -8.66 48.08
N LEU A 63 4.07 -8.65 47.24
CA LEU A 63 4.58 -7.46 46.59
C LEU A 63 3.77 -7.13 45.33
N ALA A 64 3.18 -5.93 45.30
CA ALA A 64 2.34 -5.49 44.18
C ALA A 64 3.15 -5.09 42.93
N GLY A 65 4.41 -4.67 43.11
CA GLY A 65 5.28 -4.16 42.04
C GLY A 65 6.62 -3.65 42.58
N ILE A 66 7.65 -3.65 41.73
CA ILE A 66 8.97 -3.09 42.03
C ILE A 66 9.14 -1.79 41.25
N VAL A 67 9.19 -0.66 41.94
CA VAL A 67 9.43 0.66 41.37
C VAL A 67 10.93 0.91 41.20
N LEU A 68 11.36 1.23 39.99
CA LEU A 68 12.73 1.60 39.66
C LEU A 68 12.83 3.13 39.52
N GLY A 69 13.56 3.77 40.43
CA GLY A 69 13.86 5.20 40.39
C GLY A 69 15.02 5.53 39.45
N PHE A 70 14.90 5.16 38.17
CA PHE A 70 15.95 5.32 37.16
C PHE A 70 15.37 5.62 35.77
N GLY A 71 16.04 6.48 35.01
CA GLY A 71 15.83 6.59 33.55
C GLY A 71 16.60 5.50 32.78
N VAL A 72 17.18 5.84 31.63
CA VAL A 72 18.05 4.92 30.84
C VAL A 72 19.41 4.70 31.52
N CYS A 73 19.92 5.70 32.25
CA CYS A 73 21.13 5.61 33.09
C CYS A 73 22.33 4.93 32.42
N GLY A 74 22.80 5.46 31.28
CA GLY A 74 23.91 4.87 30.53
C GLY A 74 23.58 3.50 29.91
N ARG A 75 22.29 3.17 29.74
CA ARG A 75 21.74 1.86 29.34
C ARG A 75 21.85 0.77 30.41
N GLY A 76 22.08 1.15 31.67
CA GLY A 76 22.13 0.20 32.79
C GLY A 76 20.76 -0.40 33.14
N THR A 77 19.67 0.27 32.79
CA THR A 77 18.29 -0.22 33.00
C THR A 77 17.74 -1.02 31.83
N ILE A 78 18.49 -1.17 30.74
CA ILE A 78 18.10 -1.96 29.56
C ILE A 78 18.41 -3.45 29.81
N GLY A 79 17.49 -4.34 29.44
CA GLY A 79 17.60 -5.78 29.63
C GLY A 79 17.36 -6.24 31.07
N LEU A 80 16.54 -5.50 31.82
CA LEU A 80 16.01 -5.91 33.13
C LEU A 80 14.71 -6.67 32.93
N THR A 81 14.56 -7.82 33.57
CA THR A 81 13.43 -8.73 33.38
C THR A 81 12.51 -8.71 34.59
N ALA A 82 11.21 -8.59 34.34
CA ALA A 82 10.18 -8.78 35.35
C ALA A 82 9.92 -10.30 35.51
N THR A 83 10.44 -10.93 36.55
CA THR A 83 10.41 -12.41 36.68
C THR A 83 9.15 -12.93 37.37
N ALA A 84 8.81 -12.41 38.55
CA ALA A 84 7.64 -12.83 39.33
C ALA A 84 6.70 -11.66 39.70
N VAL A 85 7.24 -10.43 39.69
CA VAL A 85 6.55 -9.21 40.08
C VAL A 85 6.76 -8.17 38.96
N PRO A 86 5.74 -7.36 38.60
CA PRO A 86 5.91 -6.34 37.55
C PRO A 86 6.93 -5.27 37.97
N LEU A 87 7.71 -4.78 37.00
CA LEU A 87 8.60 -3.63 37.20
C LEU A 87 7.88 -2.35 36.77
N VAL A 88 8.10 -1.27 37.50
CA VAL A 88 7.47 0.02 37.27
C VAL A 88 8.56 1.07 37.22
N MET A 89 8.69 1.82 36.13
CA MET A 89 9.78 2.79 36.01
C MET A 89 9.34 4.04 35.25
N PRO A 90 9.97 5.21 35.48
CA PRO A 90 9.63 6.41 34.73
C PRO A 90 10.06 6.26 33.26
N ARG A 91 9.19 6.70 32.33
CA ARG A 91 9.52 6.82 30.90
C ARG A 91 10.35 8.08 30.69
N THR A 92 11.65 8.00 30.97
CA THR A 92 12.57 9.13 30.79
C THR A 92 13.97 8.66 30.40
N GLN A 93 14.63 9.45 29.55
CA GLN A 93 16.03 9.27 29.19
C GLN A 93 16.96 9.45 30.38
N ASP A 94 16.80 10.59 31.04
CA ASP A 94 17.65 11.02 32.13
C ASP A 94 16.84 11.04 33.43
N CYS A 95 17.52 10.77 34.55
CA CYS A 95 16.94 10.90 35.88
C CYS A 95 16.53 12.35 36.18
N ILE A 96 17.07 13.35 35.48
CA ILE A 96 16.60 14.73 35.58
C ILE A 96 15.09 14.86 35.26
N GLY A 97 14.57 14.09 34.31
CA GLY A 97 13.13 14.06 34.01
C GLY A 97 12.27 13.59 35.19
N ILE A 98 12.84 12.80 36.11
CA ILE A 98 12.15 12.40 37.36
C ILE A 98 11.99 13.61 38.29
N TYR A 99 13.01 14.45 38.39
CA TYR A 99 12.99 15.65 39.24
C TYR A 99 12.13 16.78 38.66
N LEU A 100 11.98 16.83 37.34
CA LEU A 100 11.15 17.82 36.66
C LEU A 100 9.70 17.34 36.45
N GLY A 101 9.35 16.13 36.88
CA GLY A 101 7.98 15.59 36.81
C GLY A 101 7.56 15.02 35.43
N SER A 102 8.39 15.14 34.40
CA SER A 102 8.20 14.47 33.12
C SER A 102 9.47 14.49 32.26
N HIS A 103 9.57 13.53 31.32
CA HIS A 103 10.58 13.57 30.27
C HIS A 103 10.41 14.81 29.36
N PHE A 104 9.17 15.22 29.09
CA PHE A 104 8.85 16.39 28.27
C PHE A 104 9.48 17.68 28.82
N ARG A 105 9.28 17.97 30.10
CA ARG A 105 9.85 19.17 30.74
C ARG A 105 11.38 19.14 30.79
N TYR A 106 11.98 17.95 30.91
CA TYR A 106 13.41 17.80 30.75
C TYR A 106 13.88 18.11 29.33
N MET A 107 13.17 17.63 28.30
CA MET A 107 13.51 17.91 26.91
C MET A 107 13.37 19.39 26.57
N GLU A 108 12.35 20.08 27.10
CA GLU A 108 12.21 21.54 26.97
C GLU A 108 13.45 22.27 27.52
N GLU A 109 13.87 21.92 28.74
CA GLU A 109 15.08 22.51 29.36
C GLU A 109 16.37 22.13 28.62
N PHE A 110 16.47 20.89 28.16
CA PHE A 110 17.62 20.42 27.38
C PHE A 110 17.71 21.10 26.02
N SER A 111 16.59 21.22 25.28
CA SER A 111 16.53 21.92 24.00
C SER A 111 16.82 23.41 24.15
N ARG A 112 16.38 24.03 25.25
CA ARG A 112 16.68 25.43 25.56
C ARG A 112 18.17 25.63 25.81
N ARG A 113 18.82 24.77 26.60
CA ARG A 113 20.26 24.83 26.91
C ARG A 113 20.86 23.42 27.13
N PRO A 114 21.41 22.78 26.09
CA PRO A 114 21.97 21.43 26.20
C PRO A 114 23.14 21.32 27.19
N GLY A 115 23.97 22.37 27.26
CA GLY A 115 25.12 22.49 28.15
C GLY A 115 24.76 22.83 29.61
N THR A 116 23.82 22.11 30.20
CA THR A 116 23.32 22.38 31.56
C THR A 116 23.76 21.32 32.56
N ARG A 117 24.44 21.74 33.63
CA ARG A 117 24.81 20.90 34.76
C ARG A 117 23.72 21.00 35.82
N TYR A 118 22.90 19.96 35.92
CA TYR A 118 21.85 19.88 36.92
C TYR A 118 22.39 19.47 38.29
N VAL A 119 21.94 20.15 39.34
CA VAL A 119 22.30 19.91 40.74
C VAL A 119 21.03 19.79 41.57
N THR A 120 21.00 18.83 42.50
CA THR A 120 19.92 18.64 43.47
C THR A 120 20.53 18.50 44.87
N GLN A 121 19.72 18.72 45.91
CA GLN A 121 20.16 18.52 47.29
C GLN A 121 20.67 17.09 47.53
N GLY A 122 19.94 16.08 47.06
CA GLY A 122 20.35 14.67 47.19
C GLY A 122 21.64 14.33 46.44
N TRP A 123 21.91 15.01 45.31
CA TRP A 123 23.20 14.87 44.61
C TRP A 123 24.35 15.40 45.46
N TYR A 124 24.16 16.57 46.08
CA TYR A 124 25.16 17.17 46.95
C TYR A 124 25.44 16.30 48.17
N GLU A 125 24.41 15.87 48.89
CA GLU A 125 24.54 15.04 50.09
C GLU A 125 25.27 13.73 49.81
N ARG A 126 25.00 13.08 48.67
CA ARG A 126 25.62 11.79 48.36
C ARG A 126 27.04 11.91 47.81
N ASN A 127 27.37 12.99 47.11
CA ASN A 127 28.68 13.16 46.50
C ASN A 127 29.68 13.95 47.36
N ASN A 128 29.23 14.74 48.34
CA ASN A 128 30.10 15.64 49.14
C ASN A 128 30.12 15.36 50.66
N HIS A 129 29.42 14.34 51.18
CA HIS A 129 29.43 14.05 52.62
C HIS A 129 30.76 13.39 53.09
N PRO A 130 31.34 13.79 54.25
CA PRO A 130 32.64 13.29 54.71
C PRO A 130 32.70 11.77 54.96
N GLN A 131 31.58 11.15 55.35
CA GLN A 131 31.49 9.69 55.55
C GLN A 131 31.29 8.90 54.25
N THR A 132 30.93 9.55 53.13
CA THR A 132 30.86 8.89 51.81
C THR A 132 32.10 9.19 50.96
N ARG A 133 33.00 10.09 51.39
CA ARG A 133 34.35 10.25 50.81
C ARG A 133 35.16 8.96 50.89
N GLU A 134 34.95 8.12 51.91
CA GLU A 134 35.61 6.80 52.03
C GLU A 134 35.06 5.71 51.09
N VAL A 135 33.95 5.97 50.38
CA VAL A 135 33.47 5.11 49.29
C VAL A 135 33.97 5.65 47.93
N GLN A 136 35.09 6.37 47.91
CA GLN A 136 35.84 6.56 46.69
C GLN A 136 36.46 5.22 46.29
N SER A 137 35.97 4.69 45.16
CA SER A 137 36.63 3.64 44.40
C SER A 137 36.77 2.29 45.14
N HIS A 138 35.70 1.50 45.16
CA HIS A 138 35.84 0.04 45.04
C HIS A 138 36.10 -0.37 43.58
N LEU A 139 37.02 0.33 42.92
CA LEU A 139 37.76 -0.28 41.84
C LEU A 139 38.69 -1.31 42.48
N SER A 140 38.95 -2.43 41.79
CA SER A 140 39.81 -3.49 42.29
C SER A 140 41.13 -2.93 42.85
N ALA A 141 41.78 -3.63 43.78
CA ALA A 141 43.09 -3.27 44.35
C ALA A 141 44.25 -3.16 43.31
N ARG A 142 43.93 -3.04 42.02
CA ARG A 142 44.82 -2.82 40.88
C ARG A 142 44.43 -1.62 40.01
N ASP A 143 43.40 -0.85 40.36
CA ASP A 143 42.94 0.27 39.55
C ASP A 143 43.38 1.60 40.18
N HIS A 144 44.61 2.01 39.88
CA HIS A 144 45.01 3.41 40.04
C HIS A 144 44.32 4.21 38.94
N SER A 145 43.02 4.47 39.07
CA SER A 145 42.30 5.25 38.07
C SER A 145 42.89 6.66 38.03
N LEU A 146 43.28 7.09 36.84
CA LEU A 146 43.81 8.41 36.46
C LEU A 146 42.99 9.63 36.92
N TYR A 147 41.81 9.44 37.54
CA TYR A 147 40.86 10.49 37.88
C TYR A 147 41.03 11.09 39.28
N GLY A 148 41.84 10.50 40.16
CA GLY A 148 42.08 10.99 41.53
C GLY A 148 43.44 11.64 41.79
N ALA A 149 44.37 11.55 40.83
CA ALA A 149 45.74 12.01 41.00
C ALA A 149 45.88 13.53 40.78
N SER A 150 46.63 14.19 41.66
CA SER A 150 47.07 15.58 41.55
C SER A 150 48.00 15.76 40.34
N PHE A 151 48.13 16.99 39.86
CA PHE A 151 49.06 17.28 38.75
C PHE A 151 50.48 16.82 39.10
N ASP A 152 50.93 16.98 40.35
CA ASP A 152 52.26 16.58 40.80
C ASP A 152 52.45 15.06 40.78
N GLU A 153 51.42 14.29 41.14
CA GLU A 153 51.44 12.82 41.06
C GLU A 153 51.45 12.33 39.60
N LEU A 154 50.62 12.93 38.74
CA LEU A 154 50.57 12.60 37.31
C LEU A 154 51.86 13.00 36.59
N SER A 155 52.44 14.14 36.95
CA SER A 155 53.69 14.66 36.39
C SER A 155 54.87 13.78 36.77
N SER A 156 54.89 13.29 38.02
CA SER A 156 55.91 12.35 38.50
C SER A 156 55.83 10.98 37.81
N GLN A 157 54.63 10.54 37.45
CA GLN A 157 54.41 9.21 36.88
C GLN A 157 54.49 9.17 35.35
N TYR A 158 54.03 10.21 34.66
CA TYR A 158 53.85 10.22 33.20
C TYR A 158 54.62 11.36 32.49
N GLY A 159 55.31 12.22 33.26
CA GLY A 159 55.96 13.41 32.76
C GLY A 159 55.01 14.61 32.67
N PRO A 160 55.55 15.85 32.73
CA PRO A 160 54.75 17.07 32.86
C PRO A 160 53.83 17.32 31.66
N GLU A 161 54.26 17.00 30.43
CA GLU A 161 53.45 17.18 29.22
C GLU A 161 52.24 16.24 29.18
N ASN A 162 52.40 14.97 29.57
CA ASN A 162 51.30 14.02 29.64
C ASN A 162 50.38 14.31 30.82
N ALA A 163 50.91 14.74 31.97
CA ALA A 163 50.11 15.18 33.10
C ALA A 163 49.23 16.37 32.72
N ASP A 164 49.78 17.33 31.97
CA ASP A 164 49.06 18.47 31.46
C ASP A 164 47.98 18.06 30.43
N PHE A 165 48.30 17.15 29.50
CA PHE A 165 47.30 16.57 28.59
C PHE A 165 46.16 15.86 29.33
N ILE A 166 46.49 15.03 30.33
CA ILE A 166 45.50 14.31 31.15
C ILE A 166 44.62 15.29 31.92
N CYS A 167 45.20 16.35 32.50
CA CYS A 167 44.45 17.40 33.19
C CYS A 167 43.54 18.18 32.22
N ARG A 168 44.04 18.60 31.06
CA ARG A 168 43.23 19.28 30.03
C ARG A 168 42.10 18.39 29.52
N PHE A 169 42.37 17.12 29.24
CA PHE A 169 41.36 16.15 28.84
C PHE A 169 40.31 15.94 29.96
N ARG A 170 40.74 15.85 31.22
CA ARG A 170 39.85 15.75 32.40
C ARG A 170 38.97 16.99 32.57
N ASP A 171 39.43 18.17 32.17
CA ASP A 171 38.67 19.41 32.24
C ASP A 171 37.85 19.73 30.98
N SER A 172 38.07 19.00 29.87
CA SER A 172 37.40 19.25 28.58
C SER A 172 35.87 19.18 28.62
N TRP A 173 35.29 18.42 29.55
CA TRP A 173 33.83 18.39 29.70
C TRP A 173 33.30 19.78 30.07
N LYS A 174 34.06 20.61 30.81
CA LYS A 174 33.65 21.95 31.24
C LYS A 174 33.43 22.90 30.07
N GLU A 175 34.09 22.68 28.94
CA GLU A 175 33.96 23.52 27.73
C GLU A 175 32.56 23.42 27.10
N ASN A 176 31.85 22.31 27.34
CA ASN A 176 30.54 22.05 26.74
C ASN A 176 29.37 22.49 27.65
N TYR A 177 29.65 22.99 28.85
CA TYR A 177 28.64 23.46 29.78
C TYR A 177 28.70 24.98 29.90
N GLN A 178 27.53 25.60 30.03
CA GLN A 178 27.36 27.06 30.11
C GLN A 178 26.41 27.46 31.25
N ARG A 179 25.69 26.49 31.82
CA ARG A 179 24.69 26.71 32.87
C ARG A 179 24.84 25.69 33.99
N ALA A 180 24.80 26.14 35.24
CA ALA A 180 24.50 25.30 36.41
C ALA A 180 23.05 25.55 36.85
N ALA A 181 22.23 24.51 36.87
CA ALA A 181 20.82 24.60 37.24
C ALA A 181 20.55 23.83 38.53
N TYR A 182 20.13 24.52 39.58
CA TYR A 182 19.71 23.89 40.83
C TYR A 182 18.20 23.60 40.80
N ILE A 183 17.81 22.33 40.94
CA ILE A 183 16.39 21.94 40.98
C ILE A 183 15.93 21.97 42.44
N ARG A 184 15.08 22.94 42.77
CA ARG A 184 14.59 23.18 44.13
C ARG A 184 13.18 22.63 44.31
N PHE A 185 12.97 21.82 45.34
CA PHE A 185 11.64 21.36 45.74
C PHE A 185 11.05 22.19 46.89
N GLU A 186 9.73 22.27 46.95
CA GLU A 186 8.99 22.97 48.02
C GLU A 186 9.38 22.44 49.41
N GLY A 187 9.65 23.27 50.42
CA GLY A 187 10.08 22.79 51.75
C GLY A 187 11.58 22.46 51.89
N GLU A 188 12.38 22.60 50.82
CA GLU A 188 13.84 22.74 50.97
C GLU A 188 14.17 24.08 51.65
N GLY A 189 15.05 24.05 52.66
CA GLY A 189 15.48 25.26 53.36
C GLY A 189 16.17 26.25 52.41
N ALA A 190 15.96 27.55 52.63
CA ALA A 190 16.52 28.63 51.79
C ALA A 190 18.07 28.65 51.70
N SER A 191 18.75 27.93 52.59
CA SER A 191 20.21 27.75 52.64
C SER A 191 20.63 26.29 52.45
N ALA A 192 19.92 25.55 51.60
CA ALA A 192 20.30 24.17 51.23
C ALA A 192 21.74 24.16 50.68
N ALA A 193 22.61 23.34 51.27
CA ALA A 193 24.04 23.30 50.94
C ALA A 193 24.30 22.96 49.46
N GLY A 194 23.39 22.23 48.80
CA GLY A 194 23.44 21.98 47.36
C GLY A 194 23.22 23.21 46.49
N LEU A 195 22.39 24.17 46.92
CA LEU A 195 22.15 25.43 46.20
C LEU A 195 23.41 26.30 46.24
N GLU A 196 24.03 26.42 47.42
CA GLU A 196 25.27 27.19 47.56
C GLU A 196 26.41 26.57 46.75
N ALA A 197 26.52 25.23 46.76
CA ALA A 197 27.50 24.52 45.94
C ALA A 197 27.26 24.70 44.43
N SER A 198 26.00 24.73 43.99
CA SER A 198 25.64 25.00 42.59
C SER A 198 26.02 26.42 42.18
N ARG A 199 25.81 27.41 43.06
CA ARG A 199 26.23 28.81 42.83
C ARG A 199 27.74 28.95 42.74
N SER A 200 28.46 28.43 43.74
CA SER A 200 29.93 28.45 43.74
C SER A 200 30.51 27.77 42.50
N LEU A 201 29.93 26.64 42.07
CA LEU A 201 30.35 25.96 40.84
C LEU A 201 30.17 26.83 39.59
N ALA A 202 29.05 27.56 39.52
CA ALA A 202 28.78 28.46 38.40
C ALA A 202 29.76 29.64 38.39
N GLU A 203 30.03 30.23 39.55
CA GLU A 203 30.98 31.33 39.72
C GLU A 203 32.40 30.92 39.34
N ASP A 204 32.88 29.79 39.86
CA ASP A 204 34.24 29.28 39.63
C ASP A 204 34.51 28.96 38.14
N LEU A 205 33.47 28.56 37.40
CA LEU A 205 33.56 28.13 36.01
C LEU A 205 33.06 29.18 35.00
N GLY A 206 32.59 30.34 35.49
CA GLY A 206 32.02 31.40 34.64
C GLY A 206 30.72 31.00 33.93
N TRP A 207 29.92 30.13 34.54
CA TRP A 207 28.62 29.68 34.01
C TRP A 207 27.46 30.50 34.56
N GLU A 208 26.33 30.50 33.84
CA GLU A 208 25.08 31.06 34.36
C GLU A 208 24.48 30.16 35.43
N HIS A 209 23.99 30.74 36.53
CA HIS A 209 23.28 30.01 37.58
C HIS A 209 21.77 30.23 37.49
N GLU A 210 20.98 29.16 37.43
CA GLU A 210 19.52 29.20 37.38
C GLU A 210 18.92 28.28 38.46
N ILE A 211 17.77 28.67 39.02
CA ILE A 211 16.99 27.82 39.93
C ILE A 211 15.77 27.34 39.17
N LEU A 212 15.65 26.02 39.01
CA LEU A 212 14.48 25.38 38.43
C LEU A 212 13.56 24.88 39.54
N GLU A 213 12.26 24.98 39.32
CA GLU A 213 11.27 24.43 40.24
C GLU A 213 11.10 22.92 40.02
N GLY A 214 11.41 22.12 41.04
CA GLY A 214 11.20 20.68 41.00
C GLY A 214 9.72 20.31 41.01
N ASP A 215 9.36 19.22 40.34
CA ASP A 215 7.99 18.65 40.36
C ASP A 215 8.07 17.17 40.75
N ASP A 216 7.45 16.82 41.87
CA ASP A 216 7.41 15.47 42.39
C ASP A 216 6.17 14.66 41.98
N SER A 217 5.36 15.17 41.04
CA SER A 217 4.14 14.53 40.54
C SER A 217 4.40 13.15 39.92
N LEU A 218 5.50 12.97 39.19
CA LEU A 218 5.87 11.68 38.59
C LEU A 218 6.32 10.67 39.66
N LEU A 219 7.14 11.11 40.61
CA LEU A 219 7.53 10.29 41.77
C LEU A 219 6.29 9.87 42.57
N HIS A 220 5.37 10.80 42.79
CA HIS A 220 4.11 10.50 43.47
C HIS A 220 3.28 9.49 42.69
N ALA A 221 3.14 9.64 41.37
CA ALA A 221 2.41 8.67 40.53
C ALA A 221 3.04 7.26 40.57
N LEU A 222 4.37 7.17 40.52
CA LEU A 222 5.12 5.91 40.63
C LEU A 222 4.85 5.19 41.96
N LEU A 223 4.88 5.92 43.07
CA LEU A 223 4.75 5.36 44.43
C LEU A 223 3.30 5.13 44.88
N SER A 224 2.35 5.92 44.36
CA SER A 224 0.91 5.81 44.69
C SER A 224 0.14 4.79 43.86
N ARG A 225 0.84 3.90 43.13
CA ARG A 225 0.28 2.85 42.28
C ARG A 225 -0.62 3.34 41.14
N LYS A 226 -0.46 4.59 40.70
CA LYS A 226 -1.13 5.15 39.51
C LYS A 226 -0.38 4.75 38.23
N TRP A 227 -0.13 3.45 38.03
CA TRP A 227 0.74 2.95 36.96
C TRP A 227 0.13 3.00 35.55
N SER A 228 -1.14 3.41 35.44
CA SER A 228 -1.76 3.78 34.17
C SER A 228 -1.36 5.19 33.69
N ASP A 229 -0.58 5.94 34.47
CA ASP A 229 -0.05 7.23 34.06
C ASP A 229 0.90 7.06 32.85
N PRO A 230 0.68 7.77 31.73
CA PRO A 230 1.44 7.58 30.49
C PRO A 230 2.93 7.92 30.63
N ARG A 231 3.33 8.64 31.69
CA ARG A 231 4.73 8.94 32.03
C ARG A 231 5.45 7.76 32.67
N ILE A 232 4.73 6.67 32.97
CA ILE A 232 5.25 5.47 33.63
C ILE A 232 5.29 4.31 32.64
N LEU A 233 6.35 3.53 32.71
CA LEU A 233 6.50 2.25 32.06
C LEU A 233 6.16 1.15 33.06
N LEU A 234 5.08 0.44 32.82
CA LEU A 234 4.78 -0.82 33.50
C LEU A 234 5.33 -1.97 32.65
N VAL A 235 6.28 -2.73 33.19
CA VAL A 235 6.87 -3.93 32.58
C VAL A 235 6.18 -5.15 33.18
N PRO A 236 5.31 -5.84 32.43
CA PRO A 236 4.59 -7.01 32.94
C PRO A 236 5.54 -8.19 33.15
N VAL A 237 5.15 -9.10 34.04
CA VAL A 237 5.88 -10.36 34.28
C VAL A 237 6.11 -11.11 32.96
N GLY A 238 7.32 -11.66 32.78
CA GLY A 238 7.78 -12.33 31.57
C GLY A 238 8.40 -11.39 30.52
N ASN A 239 8.37 -10.07 30.72
CA ASN A 239 8.91 -9.09 29.78
C ASN A 239 10.22 -8.49 30.29
N HIS A 240 10.96 -7.84 29.39
CA HIS A 240 12.19 -7.13 29.75
C HIS A 240 12.28 -5.75 29.11
N THR A 241 13.02 -4.85 29.74
CA THR A 241 13.21 -3.47 29.27
C THR A 241 14.08 -3.40 28.01
N VAL A 242 13.72 -2.52 27.06
CA VAL A 242 14.45 -2.24 25.81
C VAL A 242 14.61 -0.74 25.58
N ALA A 243 15.49 -0.37 24.66
CA ALA A 243 15.58 1.01 24.18
C ALA A 243 14.58 1.26 23.05
N ALA A 244 13.78 2.32 23.13
CA ALA A 244 12.84 2.72 22.08
C ALA A 244 13.53 3.55 20.95
N PRO A 245 12.97 3.61 19.72
CA PRO A 245 13.48 4.43 18.62
C PRO A 245 13.45 5.93 18.97
N GLY A 246 14.44 6.69 18.51
CA GLY A 246 14.65 8.11 18.92
C GLY A 246 15.74 8.32 19.98
N GLN A 247 16.53 7.29 20.29
CA GLN A 247 17.73 7.29 21.15
C GLN A 247 17.55 7.72 22.62
N ALA A 248 16.35 7.64 23.22
CA ALA A 248 16.16 8.25 24.53
C ALA A 248 15.20 7.60 25.54
N VAL A 249 14.29 6.69 25.22
CA VAL A 249 13.29 6.23 26.23
C VAL A 249 13.32 4.71 26.41
N VAL A 250 13.03 4.25 27.64
CA VAL A 250 12.92 2.82 27.98
C VAL A 250 11.52 2.32 27.58
N GLY A 251 11.47 1.33 26.71
CA GLY A 251 10.29 0.49 26.43
C GLY A 251 10.43 -0.88 27.09
N PHE A 252 9.51 -1.80 26.81
CA PHE A 252 9.70 -3.22 27.09
C PHE A 252 9.47 -4.02 25.80
N THR A 253 10.20 -5.13 25.61
CA THR A 253 9.82 -6.09 24.57
C THR A 253 8.47 -6.67 24.93
N SER A 254 7.63 -6.92 23.93
CA SER A 254 6.70 -8.03 24.05
C SER A 254 7.56 -9.29 24.24
N GLY A 255 7.67 -9.74 25.49
CA GLY A 255 7.79 -11.16 25.73
C GLY A 255 6.65 -11.79 24.95
N VAL A 256 7.01 -12.60 23.96
CA VAL A 256 6.13 -13.47 23.20
C VAL A 256 4.98 -13.94 24.13
N ASP A 257 3.75 -13.50 23.81
CA ASP A 257 2.48 -14.14 24.18
C ASP A 257 1.71 -13.82 25.50
N SER A 258 1.51 -12.56 25.95
CA SER A 258 0.55 -12.40 27.08
C SER A 258 -0.42 -11.22 27.21
N HIS A 259 -0.24 -10.07 26.56
CA HIS A 259 -1.28 -9.00 26.64
C HIS A 259 -1.73 -8.52 25.27
N VAL A 260 -0.80 -8.11 24.40
CA VAL A 260 -1.11 -7.84 22.98
C VAL A 260 -1.71 -9.08 22.33
N GLU A 261 -1.06 -10.24 22.47
CA GLU A 261 -1.61 -11.50 21.98
C GLU A 261 -2.98 -11.83 22.57
N LYS A 262 -3.21 -11.62 23.87
CA LYS A 262 -4.53 -11.87 24.47
C LYS A 262 -5.60 -10.96 23.87
N ILE A 263 -5.27 -9.68 23.66
CA ILE A 263 -6.16 -8.70 23.03
C ILE A 263 -6.38 -9.04 21.56
N LEU A 264 -5.37 -9.53 20.84
CA LEU A 264 -5.47 -9.84 19.41
C LEU A 264 -5.99 -11.25 19.11
N ALA A 265 -5.92 -12.17 20.07
CA ALA A 265 -6.41 -13.54 19.93
C ALA A 265 -7.91 -13.60 19.59
N ARG A 266 -8.69 -12.61 20.01
CA ARG A 266 -10.11 -12.48 19.63
C ARG A 266 -10.34 -12.31 18.12
N TYR A 267 -9.32 -11.85 17.38
CA TYR A 267 -9.37 -11.61 15.93
C TYR A 267 -8.63 -12.67 15.11
N ARG A 268 -8.13 -13.74 15.73
CA ARG A 268 -7.48 -14.86 15.04
C ARG A 268 -8.47 -15.92 14.53
N ARG A 269 -9.78 -15.74 14.74
CA ARG A 269 -10.78 -16.70 14.28
C ARG A 269 -11.02 -16.55 12.79
N THR A 270 -10.68 -17.60 12.07
CA THR A 270 -11.10 -17.86 10.69
C THR A 270 -12.46 -18.56 10.74
N GLU A 271 -13.51 -17.85 11.17
CA GLU A 271 -14.86 -18.33 10.86
C GLU A 271 -15.12 -17.93 9.41
N GLU A 272 -15.08 -18.91 8.50
CA GLU A 272 -15.54 -18.72 7.13
C GLU A 272 -17.02 -18.37 7.19
N GLN A 273 -17.37 -17.17 6.71
CA GLN A 273 -18.78 -16.84 6.50
C GLN A 273 -19.32 -17.77 5.42
N GLU A 274 -20.43 -18.45 5.71
CA GLU A 274 -21.12 -19.27 4.72
C GLU A 274 -21.42 -18.42 3.47
N PRO A 275 -21.21 -18.96 2.27
CA PRO A 275 -21.49 -18.23 1.03
C PRO A 275 -22.97 -17.83 0.99
N VAL A 276 -23.23 -16.57 0.64
CA VAL A 276 -24.60 -16.06 0.51
C VAL A 276 -25.29 -16.79 -0.63
N GLN A 277 -26.28 -17.63 -0.33
CA GLN A 277 -27.11 -18.26 -1.35
C GLN A 277 -27.97 -17.21 -2.03
N ARG A 278 -27.74 -17.03 -3.33
CA ARG A 278 -28.53 -16.18 -4.22
C ARG A 278 -29.58 -17.05 -4.92
N SER A 279 -30.70 -16.43 -5.25
CA SER A 279 -31.79 -17.05 -6.03
C SER A 279 -32.30 -16.09 -7.09
N GLY A 280 -32.98 -16.64 -8.09
CA GLY A 280 -33.55 -15.92 -9.21
C GLY A 280 -32.55 -15.54 -10.30
N ARG A 281 -33.01 -14.72 -11.25
CA ARG A 281 -32.25 -14.35 -12.44
C ARG A 281 -31.57 -13.00 -12.27
N GLY A 282 -30.34 -12.90 -12.72
CA GLY A 282 -29.57 -11.66 -12.80
C GLY A 282 -29.09 -11.37 -14.21
N LEU A 283 -29.06 -10.10 -14.57
CA LEU A 283 -28.51 -9.62 -15.84
C LEU A 283 -27.10 -9.09 -15.59
N GLY A 284 -26.08 -9.74 -16.16
CA GLY A 284 -24.71 -9.23 -16.18
C GLY A 284 -24.45 -8.45 -17.46
N VAL A 285 -23.80 -7.30 -17.35
CA VAL A 285 -23.38 -6.46 -18.49
C VAL A 285 -21.93 -6.06 -18.29
N ASP A 286 -21.07 -6.30 -19.28
CA ASP A 286 -19.70 -5.78 -19.31
C ASP A 286 -19.54 -4.83 -20.49
N THR A 287 -19.21 -3.56 -20.20
CA THR A 287 -18.87 -2.58 -21.23
C THR A 287 -17.35 -2.57 -21.44
N GLY A 288 -16.88 -3.40 -22.38
CA GLY A 288 -15.48 -3.47 -22.79
C GLY A 288 -15.10 -2.42 -23.83
N GLY A 289 -13.80 -2.29 -24.13
CA GLY A 289 -13.29 -1.36 -25.15
C GLY A 289 -13.50 -1.80 -26.61
N THR A 290 -14.12 -2.95 -26.87
CA THR A 290 -14.42 -3.40 -28.26
C THR A 290 -15.84 -3.93 -28.37
N PHE A 291 -16.27 -4.73 -27.40
CA PHE A 291 -17.62 -5.28 -27.32
C PHE A 291 -18.24 -5.01 -25.96
N THR A 292 -19.57 -4.90 -25.98
CA THR A 292 -20.43 -4.92 -24.82
C THR A 292 -21.05 -6.31 -24.73
N ASP A 293 -20.78 -7.00 -23.63
CA ASP A 293 -21.25 -8.36 -23.37
C ASP A 293 -22.43 -8.32 -22.41
N ALA A 294 -23.45 -9.14 -22.66
CA ALA A 294 -24.61 -9.25 -21.77
C ALA A 294 -24.96 -10.72 -21.53
N VAL A 295 -25.35 -11.06 -20.30
CA VAL A 295 -25.70 -12.43 -19.91
C VAL A 295 -26.88 -12.43 -18.96
N ILE A 296 -27.78 -13.40 -19.11
CA ILE A 296 -28.80 -13.71 -18.11
C ILE A 296 -28.33 -14.96 -17.38
N PHE A 297 -28.06 -14.82 -16.08
CA PHE A 297 -27.57 -15.89 -15.21
C PHE A 297 -28.67 -16.31 -14.23
N ASP A 298 -28.88 -17.61 -14.08
CA ASP A 298 -29.79 -18.19 -13.10
C ASP A 298 -28.98 -18.66 -11.88
N PHE A 299 -29.23 -18.03 -10.73
CA PHE A 299 -28.57 -18.38 -9.48
C PHE A 299 -29.12 -19.66 -8.82
N ASP A 300 -30.32 -20.12 -9.22
CA ASP A 300 -30.90 -21.34 -8.65
C ASP A 300 -30.28 -22.61 -9.27
N THR A 301 -29.86 -22.53 -10.53
CA THR A 301 -29.21 -23.62 -11.28
C THR A 301 -27.72 -23.41 -11.52
N ASP A 302 -27.20 -22.21 -11.23
CA ASP A 302 -25.85 -21.77 -11.56
C ASP A 302 -25.49 -21.90 -13.05
N THR A 303 -26.43 -21.51 -13.92
CA THR A 303 -26.28 -21.61 -15.38
C THR A 303 -26.56 -20.31 -16.11
N VAL A 304 -25.88 -20.13 -17.25
CA VAL A 304 -26.20 -19.07 -18.22
C VAL A 304 -27.44 -19.45 -19.02
N LEU A 305 -28.49 -18.63 -18.96
CA LEU A 305 -29.74 -18.83 -19.71
C LEU A 305 -29.68 -18.23 -21.12
N ALA A 306 -29.05 -17.05 -21.23
CA ALA A 306 -28.88 -16.34 -22.50
C ALA A 306 -27.63 -15.48 -22.46
N GLN A 307 -27.03 -15.25 -23.62
CA GLN A 307 -25.87 -14.38 -23.79
C GLN A 307 -25.98 -13.58 -25.09
N ALA A 308 -25.45 -12.36 -25.09
CA ALA A 308 -25.42 -11.47 -26.23
C ALA A 308 -24.11 -10.68 -26.26
N LYS A 309 -23.72 -10.25 -27.46
CA LYS A 309 -22.49 -9.48 -27.70
C LYS A 309 -22.74 -8.47 -28.81
N ALA A 310 -22.49 -7.19 -28.52
CA ALA A 310 -22.64 -6.10 -29.48
C ALA A 310 -21.38 -5.22 -29.51
N PRO A 311 -21.05 -4.55 -30.63
CA PRO A 311 -19.94 -3.60 -30.66
C PRO A 311 -20.13 -2.46 -29.65
N THR A 312 -19.08 -2.10 -28.90
CA THR A 312 -19.12 -0.95 -27.99
C THR A 312 -19.14 0.35 -28.79
N THR A 313 -20.14 1.19 -28.53
CA THR A 313 -20.26 2.51 -29.15
C THR A 313 -19.68 3.57 -28.20
N HIS A 314 -18.39 3.90 -28.36
CA HIS A 314 -17.65 4.75 -27.41
C HIS A 314 -18.14 6.21 -27.36
N ASP A 315 -18.69 6.70 -28.47
CA ASP A 315 -19.26 8.06 -28.55
C ASP A 315 -20.69 8.13 -27.97
N ASP A 316 -21.34 6.98 -27.76
CA ASP A 316 -22.69 6.88 -27.20
C ASP A 316 -22.94 5.49 -26.61
N LEU A 317 -22.59 5.32 -25.33
CA LEU A 317 -22.61 4.02 -24.64
C LEU A 317 -24.00 3.37 -24.65
N ILE A 318 -25.07 4.18 -24.65
CA ILE A 318 -26.45 3.68 -24.62
C ILE A 318 -26.75 2.84 -25.86
N VAL A 319 -26.17 3.15 -27.01
CA VAL A 319 -26.40 2.43 -28.27
C VAL A 319 -25.83 1.03 -28.17
N GLY A 320 -24.58 0.90 -27.71
CA GLY A 320 -23.93 -0.40 -27.53
C GLY A 320 -24.66 -1.28 -26.51
N ILE A 321 -25.05 -0.70 -25.38
CA ILE A 321 -25.82 -1.41 -24.34
C ILE A 321 -27.20 -1.84 -24.87
N ARG A 322 -27.95 -0.96 -25.53
CA ARG A 322 -29.25 -1.29 -26.14
C ARG A 322 -29.13 -2.42 -27.15
N MET A 323 -28.12 -2.38 -28.01
CA MET A 323 -27.89 -3.45 -28.99
C MET A 323 -27.63 -4.79 -28.32
N ALA A 324 -26.80 -4.83 -27.27
CA ALA A 324 -26.54 -6.06 -26.52
C ALA A 324 -27.81 -6.59 -25.83
N LEU A 325 -28.58 -5.73 -25.19
CA LEU A 325 -29.81 -6.13 -24.49
C LEU A 325 -30.94 -6.54 -25.44
N ALA A 326 -31.02 -5.96 -26.64
CA ALA A 326 -32.05 -6.29 -27.62
C ALA A 326 -31.94 -7.72 -28.19
N GLU A 327 -30.75 -8.30 -28.16
CA GLU A 327 -30.50 -9.68 -28.60
C GLU A 327 -30.88 -10.73 -27.53
N LEU A 328 -31.19 -10.30 -26.29
CA LEU A 328 -31.60 -11.21 -25.22
C LEU A 328 -33.10 -11.54 -25.29
N PRO A 329 -33.52 -12.78 -24.94
CA PRO A 329 -34.92 -13.17 -24.91
C PRO A 329 -35.74 -12.34 -23.90
N ARG A 330 -36.88 -11.78 -24.33
CA ARG A 330 -37.71 -10.90 -23.49
C ARG A 330 -38.37 -11.60 -22.30
N ASP A 331 -38.73 -12.86 -22.46
CA ASP A 331 -39.27 -13.73 -21.41
C ASP A 331 -38.25 -14.02 -20.31
N GLU A 332 -36.98 -14.20 -20.69
CA GLU A 332 -35.89 -14.33 -19.73
C GLU A 332 -35.61 -13.00 -19.01
N LEU A 333 -35.56 -11.88 -19.76
CA LEU A 333 -35.39 -10.53 -19.20
C LEU A 333 -36.48 -10.16 -18.19
N ALA A 334 -37.73 -10.55 -18.43
CA ALA A 334 -38.84 -10.26 -17.52
C ALA A 334 -38.67 -10.90 -16.12
N GLY A 335 -37.85 -11.94 -15.98
CA GLY A 335 -37.55 -12.59 -14.71
C GLY A 335 -36.34 -12.00 -13.97
N VAL A 336 -35.67 -10.99 -14.53
CA VAL A 336 -34.47 -10.38 -13.95
C VAL A 336 -34.81 -9.58 -12.69
N THR A 337 -34.09 -9.86 -11.61
CA THR A 337 -34.29 -9.20 -10.30
C THR A 337 -33.15 -8.26 -9.92
N ARG A 338 -32.04 -8.31 -10.67
CA ARG A 338 -30.80 -7.56 -10.40
C ARG A 338 -29.97 -7.42 -11.67
N VAL A 339 -29.24 -6.32 -11.77
CA VAL A 339 -28.26 -6.08 -12.83
C VAL A 339 -26.89 -5.89 -12.23
N GLY A 340 -25.88 -6.53 -12.81
CA GLY A 340 -24.48 -6.36 -12.47
C GLY A 340 -23.73 -5.76 -13.65
N LEU A 341 -22.92 -4.73 -13.38
CA LEU A 341 -22.22 -3.96 -14.40
C LEU A 341 -20.71 -3.96 -14.12
N SER A 342 -19.91 -4.37 -15.10
CA SER A 342 -18.47 -4.16 -15.13
C SER A 342 -18.08 -3.26 -16.29
N THR A 343 -16.94 -2.58 -16.16
CA THR A 343 -16.48 -1.65 -17.19
C THR A 343 -14.96 -1.52 -17.24
N THR A 344 -14.42 -1.40 -18.44
CA THR A 344 -13.01 -1.03 -18.65
C THR A 344 -12.81 0.45 -18.91
N LEU A 345 -13.91 1.24 -18.95
CA LEU A 345 -13.87 2.68 -19.24
C LEU A 345 -12.95 3.44 -18.28
N ALA A 346 -12.99 3.12 -16.99
CA ALA A 346 -12.19 3.80 -15.98
C ALA A 346 -10.68 3.57 -16.21
N THR A 347 -10.28 2.32 -16.45
CA THR A 347 -8.89 1.97 -16.75
C THR A 347 -8.43 2.62 -18.06
N ASN A 348 -9.23 2.53 -19.12
CA ASN A 348 -8.90 3.08 -20.43
C ASN A 348 -8.78 4.61 -20.39
N ALA A 349 -9.61 5.30 -19.60
CA ALA A 349 -9.54 6.75 -19.48
C ALA A 349 -8.17 7.24 -18.99
N PHE A 350 -7.52 6.53 -18.06
CA PHE A 350 -6.17 6.89 -17.61
C PHE A 350 -5.07 6.50 -18.59
N VAL A 351 -5.19 5.34 -19.23
CA VAL A 351 -4.23 4.89 -20.25
C VAL A 351 -4.25 5.82 -21.47
N GLU A 352 -5.43 6.29 -21.88
CA GLU A 352 -5.63 7.17 -23.03
C GLU A 352 -5.61 8.66 -22.68
N GLY A 353 -5.43 9.01 -21.40
CA GLY A 353 -5.42 10.40 -20.91
C GLY A 353 -6.79 11.11 -20.91
N LYS A 354 -7.89 10.41 -21.24
CA LYS A 354 -9.27 10.92 -21.27
C LYS A 354 -9.85 11.16 -19.86
N GLY A 355 -10.99 11.85 -19.79
CA GLY A 355 -11.68 12.23 -18.55
C GLY A 355 -11.55 13.71 -18.20
N ARG A 356 -12.14 14.13 -17.08
CA ARG A 356 -12.16 15.55 -16.71
C ARG A 356 -10.77 16.08 -16.36
N PRO A 357 -10.42 17.31 -16.76
CA PRO A 357 -9.22 17.95 -16.27
C PRO A 357 -9.39 18.32 -14.78
N VAL A 358 -8.49 17.80 -13.94
CA VAL A 358 -8.55 17.96 -12.48
C VAL A 358 -7.36 18.78 -11.99
N ALA A 359 -7.64 19.65 -11.01
CA ALA A 359 -6.62 20.32 -10.22
C ALA A 359 -6.35 19.55 -8.92
N LEU A 360 -5.08 19.30 -8.59
CA LEU A 360 -4.66 18.69 -7.34
C LEU A 360 -4.03 19.74 -6.41
N LEU A 361 -4.63 19.92 -5.24
CA LEU A 361 -4.14 20.80 -4.18
C LEU A 361 -3.58 19.95 -3.03
N VAL A 362 -2.33 20.20 -2.65
CA VAL A 362 -1.67 19.45 -1.57
C VAL A 362 -1.28 20.35 -0.41
N ALA A 363 -1.61 19.96 0.82
CA ALA A 363 -1.18 20.64 2.04
C ALA A 363 -0.21 19.73 2.82
N SER A 364 1.07 20.08 2.86
CA SER A 364 2.09 19.21 3.46
C SER A 364 3.22 20.01 4.10
N PRO A 365 3.77 19.55 5.25
CA PRO A 365 5.01 20.09 5.81
C PRO A 365 6.23 19.70 4.97
N LEU A 366 6.15 18.63 4.17
CA LEU A 366 7.25 18.14 3.36
C LEU A 366 7.40 18.95 2.08
N ASN A 367 8.64 19.09 1.60
CA ASN A 367 8.89 19.61 0.27
C ASN A 367 8.71 18.49 -0.75
N ILE A 368 7.62 18.53 -1.49
CA ILE A 368 7.22 17.48 -2.43
C ILE A 368 7.50 17.96 -3.83
N ASP A 369 8.09 17.07 -4.63
CA ASP A 369 8.25 17.26 -6.06
C ASP A 369 6.87 17.13 -6.74
N LEU A 370 6.26 18.28 -7.06
CA LEU A 370 4.91 18.33 -7.64
C LEU A 370 4.88 17.83 -9.09
N ASP A 371 6.01 17.85 -9.79
CA ASP A 371 6.11 17.43 -11.20
C ASP A 371 5.88 15.92 -11.36
N ARG A 372 5.92 15.16 -10.26
CA ARG A 372 5.59 13.73 -10.23
C ARG A 372 4.09 13.44 -10.37
N PHE A 373 3.24 14.43 -10.20
CA PHE A 373 1.79 14.26 -10.33
C PHE A 373 1.36 14.56 -11.77
N PRO A 374 0.88 13.57 -12.54
CA PRO A 374 0.52 13.75 -13.96
C PRO A 374 -0.85 14.43 -14.16
N PHE A 375 -1.14 15.49 -13.41
CA PHE A 375 -2.40 16.23 -13.49
C PHE A 375 -2.18 17.63 -14.07
N ARG A 376 -3.22 18.17 -14.71
CA ARG A 376 -3.15 19.43 -15.47
C ARG A 376 -2.68 20.61 -14.60
N PHE A 377 -3.14 20.65 -13.36
CA PHE A 377 -2.82 21.72 -12.44
C PHE A 377 -2.51 21.13 -11.07
N VAL A 378 -1.30 21.36 -10.56
CA VAL A 378 -0.85 20.86 -9.26
C VAL A 378 -0.27 22.03 -8.48
N ARG A 379 -0.78 22.27 -7.26
CA ARG A 379 -0.30 23.33 -6.38
C ARG A 379 -0.21 22.87 -4.94
N ARG A 380 0.81 23.39 -4.25
CA ARG A 380 0.92 23.29 -2.81
C ARG A 380 0.17 24.44 -2.17
N LEU A 381 -0.61 24.16 -1.13
CA LEU A 381 -1.24 25.14 -0.26
C LEU A 381 -0.32 25.46 0.92
N THR A 382 -0.39 26.69 1.42
CA THR A 382 0.07 27.03 2.77
C THR A 382 -0.77 26.24 3.76
N GLY A 383 -0.11 25.62 4.75
CA GLY A 383 -0.73 24.73 5.72
C GLY A 383 0.15 23.52 6.00
N ALA A 384 0.36 23.22 7.27
CA ALA A 384 1.18 22.10 7.71
C ALA A 384 0.52 21.39 8.88
N MET A 385 0.45 20.07 8.77
CA MET A 385 -0.07 19.18 9.81
C MET A 385 0.92 18.05 10.01
N SER A 386 1.13 17.62 11.25
CA SER A 386 1.96 16.45 11.55
C SER A 386 1.26 15.15 11.18
N ILE A 387 1.99 14.03 11.15
CA ILE A 387 1.40 12.71 10.87
C ILE A 387 0.49 12.22 12.01
N GLU A 388 0.54 12.87 13.17
CA GLU A 388 -0.34 12.68 14.33
C GLU A 388 -1.58 13.59 14.29
N GLY A 389 -1.78 14.37 13.22
CA GLY A 389 -2.93 15.26 13.07
C GLY A 389 -2.84 16.57 13.85
N VAL A 390 -1.66 16.93 14.37
CA VAL A 390 -1.44 18.22 15.06
C VAL A 390 -1.19 19.30 14.02
N GLU A 391 -2.00 20.35 14.05
CA GLU A 391 -1.79 21.52 13.19
C GLU A 391 -0.50 22.25 13.60
N GLN A 392 0.40 22.42 12.64
CA GLN A 392 1.65 23.16 12.79
C GLN A 392 1.53 24.57 12.23
N THR A 393 0.88 24.69 11.06
CA THR A 393 0.61 25.96 10.39
C THR A 393 -0.80 25.91 9.81
N PRO A 394 -1.65 26.91 10.07
CA PRO A 394 -2.99 26.97 9.49
C PRO A 394 -2.94 27.18 7.97
N VAL A 395 -4.02 26.82 7.29
CA VAL A 395 -4.19 27.10 5.86
C VAL A 395 -4.49 28.58 5.62
N ASP A 396 -4.04 29.11 4.48
CA ASP A 396 -4.38 30.48 4.05
C ASP A 396 -5.65 30.46 3.19
N GLU A 397 -6.75 30.94 3.75
CA GLU A 397 -8.06 30.96 3.09
C GLU A 397 -8.09 31.81 1.81
N LEU A 398 -7.36 32.93 1.78
CA LEU A 398 -7.30 33.81 0.61
C LEU A 398 -6.46 33.16 -0.50
N GLU A 399 -5.39 32.48 -0.12
CA GLU A 399 -4.58 31.70 -1.05
C GLU A 399 -5.40 30.58 -1.70
N ILE A 400 -6.20 29.84 -0.92
CA ILE A 400 -7.05 28.76 -1.43
C ILE A 400 -8.00 29.30 -2.51
N GLY A 401 -8.70 30.40 -2.22
CA GLY A 401 -9.63 31.01 -3.17
C GLY A 401 -8.95 31.43 -4.47
N ARG A 402 -7.77 32.08 -4.38
CA ARG A 402 -6.98 32.48 -5.54
C ARG A 402 -6.53 31.27 -6.37
N ILE A 403 -5.98 30.24 -5.73
CA ILE A 403 -5.49 29.03 -6.42
C ILE A 403 -6.65 28.27 -7.08
N ALA A 404 -7.83 28.23 -6.45
CA ALA A 404 -9.01 27.63 -7.05
C ALA A 404 -9.44 28.36 -8.32
N GLN A 405 -9.39 29.70 -8.34
CA GLN A 405 -9.65 30.49 -9.56
C GLN A 405 -8.61 30.21 -10.65
N GLU A 406 -7.32 30.18 -10.31
CA GLU A 406 -6.25 29.83 -11.25
C GLU A 406 -6.45 28.43 -11.85
N ALA A 407 -6.90 27.47 -11.06
CA ALA A 407 -7.23 26.13 -11.53
C ALA A 407 -8.39 26.15 -12.54
N GLN A 408 -9.45 26.92 -12.27
CA GLN A 408 -10.58 27.08 -13.19
C GLN A 408 -10.15 27.79 -14.49
N GLU A 409 -9.32 28.82 -14.41
CA GLU A 409 -8.75 29.53 -15.57
C GLU A 409 -7.82 28.62 -16.40
N ALA A 410 -7.11 27.69 -15.76
CA ALA A 410 -6.35 26.63 -16.43
C ALA A 410 -7.25 25.54 -17.07
N GLY A 411 -8.57 25.70 -17.01
CA GLY A 411 -9.54 24.78 -17.60
C GLY A 411 -9.71 23.49 -16.80
N CYS A 412 -9.53 23.52 -15.47
CA CYS A 412 -9.90 22.42 -14.59
C CYS A 412 -11.40 22.49 -14.26
N GLU A 413 -12.04 21.33 -14.20
CA GLU A 413 -13.48 21.20 -13.99
C GLU A 413 -13.84 20.53 -12.65
N ALA A 414 -12.84 20.04 -11.92
CA ALA A 414 -12.98 19.51 -10.57
C ALA A 414 -11.66 19.68 -9.81
N LEU A 415 -11.73 19.63 -8.48
CA LEU A 415 -10.55 19.66 -7.61
C LEU A 415 -10.41 18.35 -6.84
N ALA A 416 -9.17 18.03 -6.50
CA ALA A 416 -8.82 17.04 -5.51
C ALA A 416 -7.89 17.69 -4.47
N ILE A 417 -8.10 17.34 -3.21
CA ILE A 417 -7.40 17.96 -2.08
C ILE A 417 -6.84 16.87 -1.18
N SER A 418 -5.55 16.93 -0.88
CA SER A 418 -4.89 15.97 0.02
C SER A 418 -3.94 16.66 1.00
N GLY A 419 -4.23 16.50 2.29
CA GLY A 419 -3.42 16.98 3.40
C GLY A 419 -2.54 15.88 3.99
N PHE A 420 -1.33 16.18 4.44
CA PHE A 420 -0.37 15.18 4.94
C PHE A 420 -0.92 14.32 6.09
N GLY A 421 -1.46 14.95 7.14
CA GLY A 421 -2.04 14.31 8.33
C GLY A 421 -3.56 14.09 8.27
N SER A 422 -4.17 14.21 7.10
CA SER A 422 -5.63 14.34 6.97
C SER A 422 -6.45 13.13 7.41
N VAL A 423 -5.86 11.94 7.38
CA VAL A 423 -6.49 10.70 7.89
C VAL A 423 -6.74 10.74 9.40
N VAL A 424 -6.02 11.58 10.14
CA VAL A 424 -6.24 11.79 11.58
C VAL A 424 -7.05 13.06 11.82
N ASN A 425 -6.73 14.13 11.10
CA ASN A 425 -7.39 15.43 11.24
C ASN A 425 -7.63 16.05 9.85
N PRO A 426 -8.85 15.97 9.32
CA PRO A 426 -9.15 16.42 7.96
C PRO A 426 -9.40 17.93 7.83
N ALA A 427 -9.18 18.73 8.88
CA ALA A 427 -9.56 20.15 8.92
C ALA A 427 -9.05 20.98 7.73
N HIS A 428 -7.80 20.75 7.30
CA HIS A 428 -7.22 21.45 6.16
C HIS A 428 -7.90 21.09 4.83
N GLU A 429 -8.21 19.81 4.62
CA GLU A 429 -8.89 19.35 3.40
C GLU A 429 -10.32 19.92 3.33
N LEU A 430 -11.08 19.81 4.43
CA LEU A 430 -12.45 20.29 4.52
C LEU A 430 -12.54 21.82 4.32
N THR A 431 -11.62 22.56 4.94
CA THR A 431 -11.56 24.02 4.78
C THR A 431 -11.26 24.41 3.34
N ALA A 432 -10.28 23.75 2.72
CA ALA A 432 -9.92 24.03 1.34
C ALA A 432 -11.03 23.65 0.35
N ALA A 433 -11.71 22.52 0.57
CA ALA A 433 -12.85 22.09 -0.25
C ALA A 433 -14.00 23.09 -0.20
N ARG A 434 -14.38 23.53 1.01
CA ARG A 434 -15.43 24.53 1.21
C ARG A 434 -15.13 25.83 0.47
N ILE A 435 -13.93 26.39 0.67
CA ILE A 435 -13.54 27.67 0.04
C ILE A 435 -13.44 27.55 -1.48
N ALA A 436 -12.85 26.45 -1.99
CA ALA A 436 -12.77 26.22 -3.43
C ALA A 436 -14.18 26.16 -4.06
N HIS A 437 -15.13 25.48 -3.40
CA HIS A 437 -16.51 25.41 -3.85
C HIS A 437 -17.22 26.76 -3.80
N GLU A 438 -17.12 27.49 -2.68
CA GLU A 438 -17.70 28.84 -2.53
C GLU A 438 -17.15 29.83 -3.57
N THR A 439 -15.89 29.68 -3.95
CA THR A 439 -15.21 30.60 -4.88
C THR A 439 -15.51 30.29 -6.35
N THR A 440 -15.57 29.01 -6.72
CA THR A 440 -15.56 28.60 -8.15
C THR A 440 -16.77 27.76 -8.57
N GLY A 441 -17.55 27.24 -7.61
CA GLY A 441 -18.62 26.27 -7.83
C GLY A 441 -18.15 24.86 -8.18
N LEU A 442 -16.83 24.64 -8.32
CA LEU A 442 -16.29 23.33 -8.65
C LEU A 442 -16.43 22.36 -7.47
N ALA A 443 -16.68 21.09 -7.77
CA ALA A 443 -16.67 20.03 -6.77
C ALA A 443 -15.23 19.67 -6.37
N ALA A 444 -15.02 19.39 -5.09
CA ALA A 444 -13.74 18.98 -4.55
C ALA A 444 -13.85 17.59 -3.91
N VAL A 445 -12.93 16.69 -4.26
CA VAL A 445 -12.79 15.36 -3.63
C VAL A 445 -11.66 15.42 -2.61
N CYS A 446 -11.94 15.04 -1.36
CA CYS A 446 -10.93 15.04 -0.30
C CYS A 446 -10.31 13.65 -0.12
N GLY A 447 -8.98 13.59 0.03
CA GLY A 447 -8.26 12.33 0.20
C GLY A 447 -8.70 11.52 1.42
N HIS A 448 -9.02 12.18 2.54
CA HIS A 448 -9.45 11.51 3.78
C HIS A 448 -10.80 10.78 3.66
N GLU A 449 -11.62 11.14 2.67
CA GLU A 449 -12.93 10.53 2.42
C GLU A 449 -12.81 9.20 1.66
N LEU A 450 -11.67 8.94 1.03
CA LEU A 450 -11.46 7.76 0.18
C LEU A 450 -10.71 6.65 0.88
N THR A 451 -9.67 6.98 1.65
CA THR A 451 -8.76 5.99 2.21
C THR A 451 -8.12 6.46 3.53
N THR A 452 -7.84 5.48 4.40
CA THR A 452 -7.07 5.66 5.64
C THR A 452 -5.57 5.41 5.47
N GLU A 453 -5.12 5.10 4.24
CA GLU A 453 -3.71 4.85 3.96
C GLU A 453 -2.87 6.10 4.24
N LEU A 454 -1.76 5.92 4.98
CA LEU A 454 -0.90 7.02 5.43
C LEU A 454 -0.12 7.67 4.29
N ASN A 455 0.09 6.94 3.19
CA ASN A 455 0.85 7.44 2.05
C ASN A 455 0.10 8.58 1.34
N PHE A 456 0.38 9.81 1.76
CA PHE A 456 -0.35 10.98 1.29
C PHE A 456 -0.20 11.22 -0.22
N VAL A 457 0.89 10.76 -0.84
CA VAL A 457 1.11 10.86 -2.30
C VAL A 457 0.13 9.95 -3.04
N GLU A 458 0.06 8.68 -2.63
CA GLU A 458 -0.89 7.71 -3.22
C GLU A 458 -2.34 8.13 -2.95
N ARG A 459 -2.62 8.70 -1.78
CA ARG A 459 -3.93 9.26 -1.43
C ARG A 459 -4.29 10.49 -2.28
N ALA A 460 -3.35 11.40 -2.49
CA ALA A 460 -3.51 12.55 -3.38
C ALA A 460 -3.82 12.12 -4.82
N THR A 461 -3.07 11.14 -5.32
CA THR A 461 -3.31 10.52 -6.63
C THR A 461 -4.71 9.89 -6.69
N THR A 462 -5.10 9.13 -5.66
CA THR A 462 -6.43 8.48 -5.60
C THR A 462 -7.57 9.51 -5.61
N ALA A 463 -7.44 10.62 -4.87
CA ALA A 463 -8.43 11.70 -4.85
C ALA A 463 -8.58 12.37 -6.22
N ALA A 464 -7.46 12.68 -6.89
CA ALA A 464 -7.45 13.25 -8.22
C ALA A 464 -8.03 12.30 -9.28
N MET A 465 -7.73 11.01 -9.17
CA MET A 465 -8.30 10.00 -10.06
C MET A 465 -9.81 9.85 -9.86
N ASN A 466 -10.29 9.85 -8.61
CA ASN A 466 -11.72 9.80 -8.31
C ASN A 466 -12.48 10.98 -8.93
N ALA A 467 -11.97 12.21 -8.73
CA ALA A 467 -12.55 13.43 -9.31
C ALA A 467 -12.57 13.40 -10.85
N LYS A 468 -11.53 12.80 -11.47
CA LYS A 468 -11.41 12.69 -12.92
C LYS A 468 -12.43 11.71 -13.53
N LEU A 469 -12.78 10.65 -12.80
CA LEU A 469 -13.67 9.57 -13.27
C LEU A 469 -15.17 9.83 -13.05
N THR A 470 -15.55 10.70 -12.11
CA THR A 470 -16.96 10.99 -11.79
C THR A 470 -17.89 11.14 -13.00
N PRO A 471 -17.62 12.01 -14.01
CA PRO A 471 -18.52 12.18 -15.15
C PRO A 471 -18.69 10.91 -16.00
N LEU A 472 -17.61 10.13 -16.15
CA LEU A 472 -17.56 8.97 -17.03
C LEU A 472 -18.43 7.84 -16.46
N ILE A 473 -18.32 7.62 -15.14
CA ILE A 473 -19.14 6.63 -14.45
C ILE A 473 -20.59 7.10 -14.34
N GLU A 474 -20.84 8.41 -14.16
CA GLU A 474 -22.19 8.96 -14.17
C GLU A 474 -22.89 8.79 -15.53
N GLU A 475 -22.18 9.03 -16.63
CA GLU A 475 -22.67 8.80 -18.00
C GLU A 475 -23.01 7.32 -18.21
N LEU A 476 -22.10 6.41 -17.85
CA LEU A 476 -22.31 4.97 -17.93
C LEU A 476 -23.56 4.52 -17.16
N ILE A 477 -23.69 4.93 -15.90
CA ILE A 477 -24.84 4.56 -15.05
C ILE A 477 -26.13 5.10 -15.67
N THR A 478 -26.11 6.33 -16.17
CA THR A 478 -27.29 6.96 -16.80
C THR A 478 -27.70 6.24 -18.08
N ALA A 479 -26.73 5.83 -18.92
CA ALA A 479 -26.96 5.04 -20.12
C ALA A 479 -27.56 3.66 -19.80
N VAL A 480 -27.01 2.95 -18.81
CA VAL A 480 -27.53 1.65 -18.37
C VAL A 480 -28.94 1.78 -17.82
N ARG A 481 -29.19 2.73 -16.91
CA ARG A 481 -30.54 2.97 -16.35
C ARG A 481 -31.56 3.26 -17.45
N SER A 482 -31.23 4.14 -18.39
CA SER A 482 -32.11 4.47 -19.51
C SER A 482 -32.43 3.26 -20.39
N ALA A 483 -31.44 2.39 -20.62
CA ALA A 483 -31.66 1.15 -21.40
C ALA A 483 -32.52 0.13 -20.64
N LEU A 484 -32.41 0.06 -19.31
CA LEU A 484 -33.25 -0.80 -18.47
C LEU A 484 -34.70 -0.30 -18.39
N ASP A 485 -34.89 1.02 -18.33
CA ASP A 485 -36.23 1.64 -18.28
C ASP A 485 -37.05 1.29 -19.54
N GLU A 486 -36.42 1.26 -20.71
CA GLU A 486 -37.07 0.85 -21.98
C GLU A 486 -37.51 -0.62 -22.01
N LEU A 487 -36.93 -1.45 -21.13
CA LEU A 487 -37.25 -2.86 -20.99
C LEU A 487 -38.25 -3.12 -19.84
N GLY A 488 -38.70 -2.08 -19.13
CA GLY A 488 -39.59 -2.20 -17.97
C GLY A 488 -38.90 -2.76 -16.73
N LEU A 489 -37.60 -2.47 -16.58
CA LEU A 489 -36.76 -2.91 -15.46
C LEU A 489 -36.37 -1.73 -14.55
N GLU A 490 -37.24 -0.73 -14.40
CA GLU A 490 -36.94 0.54 -13.72
C GLU A 490 -36.55 0.34 -12.24
N GLU A 491 -37.22 -0.60 -11.55
CA GLU A 491 -37.03 -0.84 -10.11
C GLU A 491 -35.87 -1.80 -9.79
N VAL A 492 -35.18 -2.32 -10.81
CA VAL A 492 -34.12 -3.32 -10.61
C VAL A 492 -32.88 -2.68 -9.98
N ARG A 493 -32.27 -3.40 -9.04
CA ARG A 493 -31.01 -3.00 -8.42
C ARG A 493 -29.87 -3.10 -9.43
N VAL A 494 -29.10 -2.03 -9.57
CA VAL A 494 -27.90 -1.99 -10.41
C VAL A 494 -26.68 -2.00 -9.50
N MET A 495 -25.91 -3.07 -9.61
CA MET A 495 -24.65 -3.29 -8.92
C MET A 495 -23.49 -3.01 -9.89
N ILE A 496 -22.41 -2.43 -9.40
CA ILE A 496 -21.19 -2.15 -10.17
C ILE A 496 -20.03 -2.91 -9.53
N VAL A 497 -19.25 -3.59 -10.35
CA VAL A 497 -18.06 -4.32 -9.92
C VAL A 497 -16.91 -3.36 -9.60
N LYS A 498 -16.23 -3.64 -8.49
CA LYS A 498 -15.01 -2.96 -8.05
C LYS A 498 -13.76 -3.70 -8.53
N GLY A 499 -12.60 -3.06 -8.47
CA GLY A 499 -11.30 -3.64 -8.83
C GLY A 499 -10.88 -4.85 -7.98
N ASP A 500 -11.49 -5.04 -6.81
CA ASP A 500 -11.27 -6.22 -5.95
C ASP A 500 -12.22 -7.39 -6.25
N GLY A 501 -13.08 -7.27 -7.26
CA GLY A 501 -14.06 -8.28 -7.67
C GLY A 501 -15.38 -8.23 -6.91
N SER A 502 -15.48 -7.45 -5.83
CA SER A 502 -16.73 -7.27 -5.10
C SER A 502 -17.60 -6.18 -5.73
N GLN A 503 -18.88 -6.13 -5.35
CA GLN A 503 -19.88 -5.22 -5.92
C GLN A 503 -20.24 -4.07 -4.97
N MET A 504 -20.68 -2.95 -5.53
CA MET A 504 -21.30 -1.83 -4.83
C MET A 504 -22.53 -1.34 -5.61
N LEU A 505 -23.50 -0.70 -4.95
CA LEU A 505 -24.64 -0.10 -5.67
C LEU A 505 -24.18 1.05 -6.58
N ASP A 506 -24.89 1.25 -7.68
CA ASP A 506 -24.68 2.36 -8.61
C ASP A 506 -24.65 3.74 -7.93
N ARG A 507 -25.50 3.97 -6.93
CA ARG A 507 -25.49 5.20 -6.12
C ARG A 507 -24.18 5.43 -5.36
N VAL A 508 -23.53 4.35 -4.89
CA VAL A 508 -22.23 4.40 -4.20
C VAL A 508 -21.11 4.62 -5.21
N ALA A 509 -21.17 3.94 -6.36
CA ALA A 509 -20.21 4.07 -7.43
C ALA A 509 -20.12 5.50 -8.01
N ARG A 510 -21.21 6.28 -7.96
CA ARG A 510 -21.20 7.72 -8.32
C ARG A 510 -20.29 8.55 -7.42
N SER A 511 -20.18 8.20 -6.13
CA SER A 511 -19.31 8.90 -5.17
C SER A 511 -17.89 8.34 -5.14
N LEU A 512 -17.72 7.04 -5.43
CA LEU A 512 -16.45 6.33 -5.40
C LEU A 512 -16.11 5.68 -6.76
N PRO A 513 -16.13 6.41 -7.88
CA PRO A 513 -15.84 5.84 -9.20
C PRO A 513 -14.44 5.22 -9.29
N VAL A 514 -13.49 5.67 -8.46
CA VAL A 514 -12.13 5.13 -8.40
C VAL A 514 -12.07 3.66 -7.98
N GLU A 515 -13.09 3.16 -7.27
CA GLU A 515 -13.20 1.74 -6.91
C GLU A 515 -13.48 0.84 -8.14
N THR A 516 -13.94 1.41 -9.26
CA THR A 516 -14.21 0.66 -10.51
C THR A 516 -12.97 0.43 -11.38
N LEU A 517 -11.82 0.99 -10.97
CA LEU A 517 -10.54 0.75 -11.62
C LEU A 517 -10.23 -0.76 -11.64
N LEU A 518 -9.82 -1.28 -12.81
CA LEU A 518 -9.54 -2.72 -13.00
C LEU A 518 -10.76 -3.64 -12.75
N SER A 519 -11.99 -3.12 -12.78
CA SER A 519 -13.21 -3.93 -12.60
C SER A 519 -13.46 -4.95 -13.72
N GLY A 520 -13.01 -4.67 -14.96
CA GLY A 520 -13.09 -5.62 -16.08
C GLY A 520 -12.33 -6.93 -15.79
N PRO A 521 -11.00 -6.90 -15.63
CA PRO A 521 -10.23 -8.09 -15.26
C PRO A 521 -10.72 -8.76 -13.97
N ALA A 522 -11.14 -7.97 -12.99
CA ALA A 522 -11.73 -8.50 -11.76
C ALA A 522 -13.03 -9.28 -12.03
N ALA A 523 -13.90 -8.77 -12.91
CA ALA A 523 -15.10 -9.46 -13.34
C ALA A 523 -14.76 -10.75 -14.11
N SER A 524 -13.76 -10.75 -14.99
CA SER A 524 -13.31 -11.97 -15.68
C SER A 524 -12.97 -13.08 -14.69
N VAL A 525 -12.21 -12.76 -13.65
CA VAL A 525 -11.76 -13.72 -12.63
C VAL A 525 -12.92 -14.21 -11.76
N VAL A 526 -13.81 -13.31 -11.34
CA VAL A 526 -15.02 -13.68 -10.58
C VAL A 526 -15.97 -14.54 -11.42
N GLY A 527 -16.15 -14.21 -12.69
CA GLY A 527 -16.96 -14.99 -13.62
C GLY A 527 -16.37 -16.38 -13.86
N ALA A 528 -15.06 -16.46 -14.05
CA ALA A 528 -14.35 -17.73 -14.19
C ALA A 528 -14.51 -18.60 -12.93
N ALA A 529 -14.34 -18.01 -11.73
CA ALA A 529 -14.60 -18.69 -10.48
C ALA A 529 -16.04 -19.24 -10.44
N LYS A 530 -17.03 -18.40 -10.77
CA LYS A 530 -18.44 -18.80 -10.71
C LYS A 530 -18.77 -19.95 -11.68
N LEU A 531 -18.27 -19.90 -12.91
CA LEU A 531 -18.49 -20.95 -13.92
C LEU A 531 -17.90 -22.31 -13.52
N PHE A 532 -16.90 -22.32 -12.64
CA PHE A 532 -16.23 -23.53 -12.15
C PHE A 532 -16.42 -23.75 -10.64
N SER A 533 -17.57 -23.33 -10.10
CA SER A 533 -17.97 -23.59 -8.70
C SER A 533 -16.96 -23.10 -7.66
N ASN A 534 -16.30 -21.97 -7.94
CA ASN A 534 -15.29 -21.32 -7.12
C ASN A 534 -14.10 -22.23 -6.76
N ALA A 535 -13.69 -23.14 -7.65
CA ALA A 535 -12.50 -23.95 -7.44
C ALA A 535 -11.23 -23.09 -7.34
N ASP A 536 -10.31 -23.48 -6.45
CA ASP A 536 -8.95 -22.91 -6.44
C ASP A 536 -8.27 -23.22 -7.78
N ALA A 537 -7.74 -22.18 -8.42
CA ALA A 537 -7.25 -22.25 -9.79
C ALA A 537 -6.39 -21.04 -10.15
N VAL A 538 -5.57 -21.18 -11.20
CA VAL A 538 -5.02 -20.03 -11.92
C VAL A 538 -6.03 -19.63 -12.99
N VAL A 539 -6.50 -18.39 -12.96
CA VAL A 539 -7.38 -17.87 -14.00
C VAL A 539 -6.55 -17.10 -15.02
N VAL A 540 -6.79 -17.38 -16.30
CA VAL A 540 -6.20 -16.65 -17.41
C VAL A 540 -7.31 -16.16 -18.34
N ASP A 541 -7.44 -14.84 -18.48
CA ASP A 541 -8.35 -14.21 -19.43
C ASP A 541 -7.56 -13.67 -20.62
N MET A 542 -7.81 -14.22 -21.81
CA MET A 542 -7.20 -13.75 -23.05
C MET A 542 -8.22 -13.04 -23.91
N GLY A 543 -8.02 -11.74 -24.10
CA GLY A 543 -8.80 -10.92 -25.04
C GLY A 543 -8.19 -10.87 -26.44
N GLY A 544 -8.65 -9.89 -27.22
CA GLY A 544 -8.01 -9.55 -28.50
C GLY A 544 -6.64 -8.88 -28.33
N THR A 545 -6.37 -8.24 -27.20
CA THR A 545 -5.18 -7.36 -27.03
C THR A 545 -4.26 -7.76 -25.88
N THR A 546 -4.81 -8.40 -24.85
CA THR A 546 -4.16 -8.57 -23.56
C THR A 546 -4.47 -9.94 -22.98
N LEU A 547 -3.57 -10.37 -22.10
CA LEU A 547 -3.69 -11.56 -21.28
C LEU A 547 -3.63 -11.11 -19.82
N ASP A 548 -4.67 -11.39 -19.06
CA ASP A 548 -4.75 -11.15 -17.63
C ASP A 548 -4.64 -12.47 -16.88
N VAL A 549 -3.75 -12.55 -15.90
CA VAL A 549 -3.54 -13.76 -15.08
C VAL A 549 -3.76 -13.43 -13.60
N ALA A 550 -4.57 -14.24 -12.92
CA ALA A 550 -4.87 -14.09 -11.49
C ALA A 550 -4.90 -15.44 -10.77
N LEU A 551 -4.78 -15.41 -9.44
CA LEU A 551 -4.88 -16.59 -8.58
C LEU A 551 -6.19 -16.58 -7.78
N LEU A 552 -6.90 -17.71 -7.83
CA LEU A 552 -7.99 -18.05 -6.92
C LEU A 552 -7.46 -18.96 -5.82
N GLN A 553 -7.63 -18.56 -4.56
CA GLN A 553 -7.18 -19.31 -3.40
C GLN A 553 -8.22 -19.22 -2.28
N ASN A 554 -8.52 -20.35 -1.63
CA ASN A 554 -9.61 -20.45 -0.65
C ASN A 554 -10.95 -19.97 -1.24
N HIS A 555 -11.26 -20.38 -2.47
CA HIS A 555 -12.49 -20.06 -3.19
C HIS A 555 -12.69 -18.54 -3.45
N SER A 556 -11.65 -17.72 -3.34
CA SER A 556 -11.72 -16.27 -3.52
C SER A 556 -10.53 -15.73 -4.30
N PRO A 557 -10.68 -14.62 -5.05
CA PRO A 557 -9.54 -13.97 -5.71
C PRO A 557 -8.54 -13.40 -4.71
N VAL A 558 -7.25 -13.59 -5.00
CA VAL A 558 -6.16 -12.98 -4.22
C VAL A 558 -6.05 -11.49 -4.57
N LEU A 559 -5.95 -10.63 -3.56
CA LEU A 559 -5.80 -9.19 -3.72
C LEU A 559 -4.33 -8.77 -3.78
N SER A 560 -4.04 -7.70 -4.52
CA SER A 560 -2.72 -7.07 -4.56
C SER A 560 -2.41 -6.39 -3.22
N PRO A 561 -1.27 -6.70 -2.57
CA PRO A 561 -0.87 -6.05 -1.32
C PRO A 561 -0.45 -4.59 -1.52
N THR A 562 -0.14 -4.17 -2.76
CA THR A 562 0.36 -2.82 -3.07
C THR A 562 -0.70 -1.89 -3.65
N GLY A 563 -1.96 -2.35 -3.72
CA GLY A 563 -3.07 -1.63 -4.35
C GLY A 563 -3.04 -1.69 -5.87
N ALA A 564 -3.91 -0.91 -6.51
CA ALA A 564 -4.00 -0.80 -7.96
C ALA A 564 -2.90 0.12 -8.52
N ARG A 565 -2.24 -0.33 -9.60
CA ARG A 565 -1.31 0.46 -10.41
C ARG A 565 -1.84 0.55 -11.84
N ILE A 566 -1.94 1.75 -12.37
CA ILE A 566 -2.39 2.01 -13.76
C ILE A 566 -1.43 3.02 -14.38
N GLY A 567 -0.68 2.60 -15.40
CA GLY A 567 0.39 3.41 -15.96
C GLY A 567 1.37 3.89 -14.87
N ASP A 568 1.58 5.19 -14.80
CA ASP A 568 2.44 5.83 -13.79
C ASP A 568 1.75 6.07 -12.44
N PHE A 569 0.45 5.80 -12.34
CA PHE A 569 -0.34 6.05 -11.14
C PHE A 569 -0.30 4.84 -10.20
N LYS A 570 0.15 5.06 -8.97
CA LYS A 570 -0.05 4.13 -7.85
C LYS A 570 -1.12 4.69 -6.92
N THR A 571 -2.14 3.89 -6.63
CA THR A 571 -3.33 4.29 -5.87
C THR A 571 -3.46 3.54 -4.56
N CYS A 572 -4.32 4.03 -3.67
CA CYS A 572 -4.73 3.33 -2.45
C CYS A 572 -5.94 2.40 -2.66
N VAL A 573 -6.45 2.30 -3.89
CA VAL A 573 -7.58 1.43 -4.22
C VAL A 573 -7.11 -0.02 -4.17
N ARG A 574 -7.88 -0.86 -3.48
CA ARG A 574 -7.63 -2.31 -3.50
C ARG A 574 -7.97 -2.84 -4.87
N ALA A 575 -7.07 -3.63 -5.42
CA ALA A 575 -7.28 -4.34 -6.67
C ALA A 575 -6.93 -5.80 -6.51
N MET A 576 -7.54 -6.61 -7.35
CA MET A 576 -7.17 -8.00 -7.53
C MET A 576 -5.70 -8.11 -7.98
N GLY A 577 -5.01 -9.15 -7.52
CA GLY A 577 -3.64 -9.46 -7.92
C GLY A 577 -3.60 -10.02 -9.34
N VAL A 578 -3.81 -9.13 -10.32
CA VAL A 578 -3.80 -9.48 -11.75
C VAL A 578 -2.48 -9.05 -12.38
N GLN A 579 -1.86 -9.97 -13.11
CA GLN A 579 -0.72 -9.67 -13.98
C GLN A 579 -1.20 -9.58 -15.43
N THR A 580 -1.02 -8.42 -16.05
CA THR A 580 -1.40 -8.16 -17.45
C THR A 580 -0.18 -8.13 -18.35
N ILE A 581 -0.27 -8.76 -19.53
CA ILE A 581 0.70 -8.60 -20.63
C ILE A 581 -0.02 -8.30 -21.96
N GLY A 582 0.69 -7.67 -22.91
CA GLY A 582 0.18 -7.35 -24.25
C GLY A 582 0.10 -8.56 -25.21
N LEU A 583 -0.56 -9.63 -24.77
CA LEU A 583 -0.74 -10.87 -25.52
C LEU A 583 -2.22 -11.19 -25.69
N GLY A 584 -2.76 -10.98 -26.88
CA GLY A 584 -4.14 -11.31 -27.24
C GLY A 584 -4.21 -11.91 -28.64
N GLY A 585 -5.43 -12.25 -29.09
CA GLY A 585 -5.63 -12.81 -30.44
C GLY A 585 -5.13 -11.90 -31.57
N ASP A 586 -5.25 -10.59 -31.39
CA ASP A 586 -4.87 -9.55 -32.36
C ASP A 586 -3.46 -8.96 -32.05
N SER A 587 -2.66 -9.61 -31.21
CA SER A 587 -1.26 -9.21 -31.00
C SER A 587 -0.46 -9.40 -32.28
N GLU A 588 0.33 -8.39 -32.62
CA GLU A 588 1.23 -8.37 -33.78
C GLU A 588 2.27 -9.48 -33.65
N ILE A 589 2.41 -10.29 -34.70
CA ILE A 589 3.46 -11.29 -34.82
C ILE A 589 4.58 -10.72 -35.68
N ASP A 590 5.76 -10.54 -35.09
CA ASP A 590 6.97 -10.12 -35.79
C ASP A 590 7.87 -11.33 -36.08
N LEU A 591 8.14 -11.53 -37.38
CA LEU A 591 8.98 -12.59 -37.91
C LEU A 591 10.33 -12.09 -38.45
N SER A 592 10.71 -10.82 -38.22
CA SER A 592 12.02 -10.29 -38.66
C SER A 592 13.21 -11.06 -38.15
N GLY A 593 13.10 -11.50 -36.90
CA GLY A 593 14.15 -12.22 -36.21
C GLY A 593 14.25 -13.68 -36.63
N TRP A 594 13.54 -14.14 -37.67
CA TRP A 594 13.45 -15.56 -38.02
C TRP A 594 14.81 -16.29 -37.93
N PRO A 595 14.91 -17.42 -37.19
CA PRO A 595 13.82 -18.23 -36.64
C PRO A 595 13.24 -17.77 -35.28
N GLN A 596 13.72 -16.66 -34.72
CA GLN A 596 13.11 -16.07 -33.53
C GLN A 596 11.80 -15.34 -33.90
N VAL A 597 10.73 -15.64 -33.15
CA VAL A 597 9.41 -15.02 -33.28
C VAL A 597 9.16 -14.14 -32.07
N SER A 598 8.55 -12.97 -32.28
CA SER A 598 8.03 -12.12 -31.21
C SER A 598 6.52 -11.91 -31.38
N ILE A 599 5.78 -11.91 -30.27
CA ILE A 599 4.33 -11.68 -30.27
C ILE A 599 4.00 -10.52 -29.33
N GLY A 600 3.30 -9.51 -29.83
CA GLY A 600 2.99 -8.30 -29.09
C GLY A 600 4.24 -7.44 -28.81
N PRO A 601 4.14 -6.43 -27.92
CA PRO A 601 2.98 -6.05 -27.12
C PRO A 601 1.94 -5.24 -27.92
N ARG A 602 2.22 -4.92 -29.17
CA ARG A 602 1.34 -4.09 -30.01
C ARG A 602 0.17 -4.91 -30.54
N ARG A 603 -0.96 -4.24 -30.70
CA ARG A 603 -2.12 -4.75 -31.43
C ARG A 603 -2.05 -4.30 -32.89
N ILE A 604 -2.46 -5.17 -33.80
CA ILE A 604 -2.67 -4.87 -35.22
C ILE A 604 -3.99 -5.50 -35.69
N ILE A 605 -4.63 -4.98 -36.74
CA ILE A 605 -5.86 -5.58 -37.26
C ILE A 605 -5.49 -6.91 -37.95
N PRO A 606 -6.11 -8.06 -37.59
CA PRO A 606 -5.85 -9.32 -38.27
C PRO A 606 -6.17 -9.25 -39.76
N LEU A 607 -5.34 -9.88 -40.59
CA LEU A 607 -5.54 -9.87 -42.04
C LEU A 607 -6.80 -10.63 -42.46
N CYS A 608 -7.23 -11.65 -41.73
CA CYS A 608 -8.48 -12.37 -41.97
C CYS A 608 -9.70 -11.44 -41.93
N ARG A 609 -9.61 -10.28 -41.25
CA ARG A 609 -10.67 -9.25 -41.22
C ARG A 609 -10.66 -8.30 -42.41
N LEU A 610 -9.62 -8.35 -43.25
CA LEU A 610 -9.45 -7.41 -44.36
C LEU A 610 -10.66 -7.38 -45.31
N SER A 611 -11.28 -8.54 -45.56
CA SER A 611 -12.48 -8.65 -46.42
C SER A 611 -13.71 -7.96 -45.86
N THR A 612 -13.77 -7.74 -44.53
CA THR A 612 -14.87 -7.05 -43.85
C THR A 612 -14.84 -5.56 -44.19
N ASP A 613 -13.65 -4.96 -44.14
CA ASP A 613 -13.46 -3.54 -44.40
C ASP A 613 -13.25 -3.26 -45.90
N HIS A 614 -12.69 -4.22 -46.64
CA HIS A 614 -12.34 -4.10 -48.04
C HIS A 614 -12.59 -5.40 -48.84
N PRO A 615 -13.84 -5.66 -49.28
CA PRO A 615 -14.24 -6.92 -49.92
C PRO A 615 -13.45 -7.30 -51.18
N ASP A 616 -12.94 -6.32 -51.94
CA ASP A 616 -12.26 -6.53 -53.22
C ASP A 616 -10.74 -6.82 -53.08
N LEU A 617 -10.15 -6.52 -51.92
CA LEU A 617 -8.70 -6.65 -51.72
C LEU A 617 -8.18 -8.08 -51.58
N PRO A 618 -8.86 -9.02 -50.89
CA PRO A 618 -8.40 -10.40 -50.77
C PRO A 618 -8.05 -11.07 -52.10
N VAL A 619 -8.80 -10.75 -53.17
CA VAL A 619 -8.56 -11.30 -54.51
C VAL A 619 -7.28 -10.76 -55.13
N ARG A 620 -6.88 -9.54 -54.77
CA ARG A 620 -5.71 -8.82 -55.30
C ARG A 620 -4.45 -9.04 -54.46
N LEU A 621 -4.59 -9.51 -53.22
CA LEU A 621 -3.49 -9.72 -52.26
C LEU A 621 -2.33 -10.52 -52.84
N PRO A 622 -2.53 -11.70 -53.48
CA PRO A 622 -1.42 -12.50 -54.00
C PRO A 622 -0.55 -11.75 -55.03
N ALA A 623 -1.15 -10.86 -55.82
CA ALA A 623 -0.42 -10.04 -56.79
C ALA A 623 0.44 -8.96 -56.12
N LEU A 624 0.00 -8.42 -54.97
CA LEU A 624 0.73 -7.40 -54.23
C LEU A 624 2.00 -7.95 -53.57
N TYR A 625 1.98 -9.21 -53.11
CA TYR A 625 3.11 -9.84 -52.42
C TYR A 625 4.20 -10.38 -53.35
N THR A 626 3.89 -10.66 -54.61
CA THR A 626 4.85 -11.26 -55.56
C THR A 626 5.97 -10.28 -56.00
N GLU A 627 5.82 -8.98 -55.74
CA GLU A 627 6.72 -7.93 -56.24
C GLU A 627 7.86 -7.50 -55.27
N TYR A 628 8.05 -8.16 -54.11
CA TYR A 628 8.87 -7.60 -53.02
C TYR A 628 9.90 -8.55 -52.40
N LEU A 629 11.16 -8.10 -52.38
CA LEU A 629 12.28 -8.69 -51.62
C LEU A 629 13.00 -7.54 -50.88
N THR A 630 12.71 -7.34 -49.60
CA THR A 630 13.46 -6.45 -48.69
C THR A 630 13.63 -7.15 -47.35
N THR A 631 14.73 -6.99 -46.62
CA THR A 631 14.97 -7.68 -45.34
C THR A 631 14.17 -7.13 -44.14
N ASP A 632 13.19 -6.24 -44.34
CA ASP A 632 12.40 -5.63 -43.26
C ASP A 632 11.07 -6.40 -43.05
N PRO A 633 10.71 -6.79 -41.82
CA PRO A 633 9.51 -7.57 -41.53
C PRO A 633 8.20 -6.84 -41.84
N ASN A 634 8.16 -5.52 -41.62
CA ASN A 634 6.94 -4.73 -41.75
C ASN A 634 6.60 -4.47 -43.23
N CYS A 635 7.41 -4.97 -44.17
CA CYS A 635 7.23 -4.71 -45.58
C CYS A 635 5.94 -5.31 -46.15
N VAL A 636 5.40 -6.36 -45.53
CA VAL A 636 4.18 -7.08 -45.96
C VAL A 636 2.92 -6.64 -45.21
N ASP A 637 3.03 -5.74 -44.24
CA ASP A 637 1.86 -5.13 -43.60
C ASP A 637 1.10 -4.30 -44.61
N LEU A 638 -0.23 -4.39 -44.58
CA LEU A 638 -1.11 -3.60 -45.42
C LEU A 638 -1.55 -2.35 -44.67
N VAL A 639 -1.46 -1.19 -45.32
CA VAL A 639 -1.87 0.09 -44.76
C VAL A 639 -3.01 0.70 -45.59
N THR A 640 -4.01 1.25 -44.89
CA THR A 640 -5.15 1.95 -45.49
C THR A 640 -5.39 3.28 -44.81
N VAL A 641 -6.09 4.20 -45.48
CA VAL A 641 -6.56 5.45 -44.84
C VAL A 641 -7.68 5.12 -43.86
N SER A 642 -7.71 5.80 -42.71
CA SER A 642 -8.83 5.75 -41.77
C SER A 642 -10.02 6.58 -42.24
N ASP A 643 -11.17 6.44 -41.56
CA ASP A 643 -12.41 7.12 -41.97
C ASP A 643 -12.37 8.66 -41.78
N LYS A 644 -11.53 9.17 -40.85
CA LYS A 644 -11.30 10.60 -40.59
C LYS A 644 -9.81 10.90 -40.44
N PRO A 645 -9.03 10.95 -41.53
CA PRO A 645 -7.59 11.11 -41.42
C PRO A 645 -7.19 12.55 -41.08
N SER A 646 -6.59 12.77 -39.91
CA SER A 646 -5.98 14.06 -39.56
C SER A 646 -4.47 13.89 -39.34
N SER A 647 -3.65 14.44 -40.24
CA SER A 647 -2.19 14.45 -40.07
C SER A 647 -1.54 15.55 -40.93
N ASN A 648 -0.37 16.01 -40.49
CA ASN A 648 0.49 16.90 -41.27
C ASN A 648 1.17 16.20 -42.45
N GLU A 649 1.14 14.86 -42.51
CA GLU A 649 1.72 14.02 -43.57
C GLU A 649 0.81 13.86 -44.80
N GLN A 650 0.42 14.99 -45.42
CA GLN A 650 -0.54 15.01 -46.53
C GLN A 650 -0.12 14.14 -47.72
N ARG A 651 1.19 14.00 -47.98
CA ARG A 651 1.72 13.21 -49.10
C ARG A 651 1.49 11.71 -48.88
N THR A 652 1.66 11.22 -47.66
CA THR A 652 1.45 9.82 -47.30
C THR A 652 -0.05 9.47 -47.41
N LEU A 653 -0.91 10.36 -46.92
CA LEU A 653 -2.37 10.20 -47.02
C LEU A 653 -2.87 10.26 -48.47
N ALA A 654 -2.30 11.15 -49.31
CA ALA A 654 -2.67 11.24 -50.72
C ALA A 654 -2.36 9.96 -51.49
N LEU A 655 -1.22 9.31 -51.21
CA LEU A 655 -0.88 8.02 -51.82
C LEU A 655 -1.82 6.92 -51.35
N LEU A 656 -2.13 6.84 -50.06
CA LEU A 656 -3.04 5.85 -49.51
C LEU A 656 -4.50 6.05 -49.96
N ALA A 657 -4.87 7.28 -50.35
CA ALA A 657 -6.17 7.57 -50.97
C ALA A 657 -6.32 6.95 -52.38
N GLU A 658 -5.21 6.65 -53.08
CA GLU A 658 -5.25 5.89 -54.34
C GLU A 658 -5.64 4.42 -54.12
N GLY A 659 -5.43 3.92 -52.90
CA GLY A 659 -5.87 2.62 -52.46
C GLY A 659 -4.94 1.98 -51.42
N PRO A 660 -5.40 0.91 -50.77
CA PRO A 660 -4.62 0.06 -49.88
C PRO A 660 -3.32 -0.41 -50.52
N MET A 661 -2.22 -0.35 -49.77
CA MET A 661 -0.92 -0.80 -50.26
C MET A 661 -0.08 -1.40 -49.14
N LEU A 662 0.90 -2.22 -49.53
CA LEU A 662 1.88 -2.74 -48.59
C LEU A 662 2.74 -1.58 -48.07
N LEU A 663 3.18 -1.63 -46.83
CA LEU A 663 4.03 -0.59 -46.25
C LEU A 663 5.36 -0.47 -47.03
N GLY A 664 5.87 -1.58 -47.59
CA GLY A 664 6.99 -1.59 -48.54
C GLY A 664 6.71 -0.82 -49.84
N GLN A 665 5.50 -0.94 -50.38
CA GLN A 665 5.05 -0.18 -51.57
C GLN A 665 4.97 1.32 -51.25
N LEU A 666 4.41 1.66 -50.09
CA LEU A 666 4.27 3.04 -49.63
C LEU A 666 5.64 3.71 -49.46
N ALA A 667 6.59 3.02 -48.81
CA ALA A 667 7.96 3.52 -48.63
C ALA A 667 8.62 3.86 -49.97
N ARG A 668 8.53 2.96 -50.96
CA ARG A 668 9.08 3.20 -52.31
C ARG A 668 8.43 4.40 -52.98
N ARG A 669 7.09 4.51 -52.94
CA ARG A 669 6.38 5.65 -53.56
C ARG A 669 6.69 6.99 -52.87
N LEU A 670 7.06 6.94 -51.59
CA LEU A 670 7.59 8.08 -50.83
C LEU A 670 9.09 8.31 -51.05
N ASN A 671 9.76 7.54 -51.92
CA ASN A 671 11.21 7.54 -52.13
C ASN A 671 11.99 7.32 -50.82
N ARG A 672 11.50 6.43 -49.96
CA ARG A 672 12.17 5.99 -48.73
C ARG A 672 12.84 4.63 -48.96
N PRO A 673 14.04 4.42 -48.42
CA PRO A 673 14.79 3.18 -48.64
C PRO A 673 14.19 1.96 -47.92
N ASN A 674 13.41 2.18 -46.86
CA ASN A 674 12.82 1.14 -46.04
C ASN A 674 11.49 1.64 -45.39
N PRO A 675 10.47 0.76 -45.22
CA PRO A 675 9.27 0.97 -44.36
C PRO A 675 9.48 1.76 -43.06
N ALA A 676 10.57 1.51 -42.32
CA ALA A 676 10.92 2.18 -41.07
C ALA A 676 11.11 3.71 -41.20
N PHE A 677 11.35 4.22 -42.41
CA PHE A 677 11.46 5.66 -42.69
C PHE A 677 10.13 6.32 -43.11
N VAL A 678 9.05 5.54 -43.17
CA VAL A 678 7.69 6.09 -43.27
C VAL A 678 7.22 6.35 -41.84
N PRO A 679 6.64 7.53 -41.51
CA PRO A 679 6.15 7.84 -40.18
C PRO A 679 4.81 7.14 -39.88
N TRP A 680 4.70 5.86 -40.25
CA TRP A 680 3.47 5.09 -40.12
C TRP A 680 3.05 4.92 -38.66
N HIS A 681 4.01 4.84 -37.72
CA HIS A 681 3.70 4.71 -36.30
C HIS A 681 2.96 5.93 -35.76
N ASP A 682 3.43 7.14 -36.10
CA ASP A 682 2.75 8.38 -35.71
C ASP A 682 1.38 8.47 -36.37
N LEU A 683 1.28 8.08 -37.65
CA LEU A 683 0.01 8.11 -38.38
C LEU A 683 -1.02 7.14 -37.80
N GLU A 684 -0.60 5.95 -37.40
CA GLU A 684 -1.46 4.94 -36.77
C GLU A 684 -1.90 5.42 -35.38
N THR A 685 -0.98 5.95 -34.58
CA THR A 685 -1.26 6.46 -33.22
C THR A 685 -2.25 7.63 -33.24
N HIS A 686 -2.17 8.51 -34.24
CA HIS A 686 -3.13 9.61 -34.43
C HIS A 686 -4.39 9.20 -35.21
N GLY A 687 -4.58 7.90 -35.48
CA GLY A 687 -5.75 7.36 -36.15
C GLY A 687 -5.89 7.75 -37.63
N ALA A 688 -4.83 8.25 -38.27
CA ALA A 688 -4.85 8.68 -39.66
C ALA A 688 -4.83 7.51 -40.66
N ILE A 689 -4.27 6.37 -40.26
CA ILE A 689 -4.21 5.13 -41.04
C ILE A 689 -4.66 3.92 -40.21
N LYS A 690 -5.08 2.86 -40.90
CA LYS A 690 -5.28 1.51 -40.33
C LYS A 690 -4.20 0.58 -40.87
N ARG A 691 -3.68 -0.32 -40.03
CA ARG A 691 -2.66 -1.30 -40.40
C ARG A 691 -3.20 -2.72 -40.17
N TYR A 692 -2.99 -3.59 -41.16
CA TYR A 692 -3.33 -5.01 -41.12
C TYR A 692 -2.06 -5.84 -41.24
N GLY A 693 -1.89 -6.82 -40.38
CA GLY A 693 -0.72 -7.69 -40.37
C GLY A 693 -1.01 -9.02 -39.69
N LEU A 694 0.03 -9.84 -39.55
CA LEU A 694 -0.08 -11.21 -39.04
C LEU A 694 -0.36 -11.23 -37.53
N THR A 695 -1.38 -11.99 -37.12
CA THR A 695 -1.73 -12.18 -35.70
C THR A 695 -2.01 -13.64 -35.34
N LEU A 696 -2.20 -13.93 -34.05
CA LEU A 696 -2.68 -15.25 -33.59
C LEU A 696 -4.07 -15.58 -34.15
N THR A 697 -4.92 -14.57 -34.33
CA THR A 697 -6.22 -14.72 -34.99
C THR A 697 -6.04 -15.28 -36.41
N ASP A 698 -5.07 -14.80 -37.19
CA ASP A 698 -4.79 -15.34 -38.53
C ASP A 698 -4.31 -16.80 -38.48
N VAL A 699 -3.42 -17.14 -37.53
CA VAL A 699 -2.93 -18.52 -37.34
C VAL A 699 -4.09 -19.46 -37.04
N MET A 700 -4.98 -19.09 -36.12
CA MET A 700 -6.17 -19.89 -35.78
C MET A 700 -7.10 -20.11 -36.99
N HIS A 701 -7.19 -19.15 -37.91
CA HIS A 701 -7.97 -19.29 -39.15
C HIS A 701 -7.32 -20.26 -40.14
N VAL A 702 -5.99 -20.25 -40.24
CA VAL A 702 -5.25 -21.19 -41.09
C VAL A 702 -5.39 -22.62 -40.56
N GLU A 703 -5.26 -22.81 -39.25
CA GLU A 703 -5.44 -24.09 -38.56
C GLU A 703 -6.91 -24.54 -38.46
N LYS A 704 -7.86 -23.65 -38.78
CA LYS A 704 -9.31 -23.85 -38.66
C LYS A 704 -9.80 -24.09 -37.23
N ARG A 705 -9.04 -23.63 -36.22
CA ARG A 705 -9.49 -23.60 -34.82
C ARG A 705 -10.49 -22.47 -34.56
N TYR A 706 -10.48 -21.43 -35.39
CA TYR A 706 -11.44 -20.32 -35.37
C TYR A 706 -11.72 -19.84 -36.79
N THR A 707 -12.99 -19.62 -37.17
CA THR A 707 -13.38 -19.43 -38.59
C THR A 707 -14.40 -18.33 -38.82
N ALA A 708 -14.47 -17.32 -37.93
CA ALA A 708 -15.45 -16.25 -38.04
C ALA A 708 -15.17 -15.27 -39.20
N PHE A 709 -13.92 -15.19 -39.67
CA PHE A 709 -13.48 -14.29 -40.74
C PHE A 709 -12.87 -15.05 -41.93
N ASP A 710 -12.29 -14.31 -42.89
CA ASP A 710 -11.81 -14.89 -44.15
C ASP A 710 -10.53 -15.71 -43.98
N GLN A 711 -10.71 -17.04 -43.92
CA GLN A 711 -9.61 -18.02 -43.86
C GLN A 711 -8.69 -17.99 -45.08
N ARG A 712 -9.20 -17.60 -46.25
CA ARG A 712 -8.38 -17.57 -47.47
C ARG A 712 -7.33 -16.47 -47.38
N THR A 713 -7.73 -15.29 -46.91
CA THR A 713 -6.82 -14.16 -46.72
C THR A 713 -5.69 -14.51 -45.74
N ALA A 714 -6.01 -15.10 -44.59
CA ALA A 714 -5.00 -15.54 -43.62
C ALA A 714 -4.01 -16.54 -44.24
N ARG A 715 -4.51 -17.54 -44.98
CA ARG A 715 -3.66 -18.56 -45.63
C ARG A 715 -2.76 -17.97 -46.71
N ASP A 716 -3.29 -17.08 -47.54
CA ASP A 716 -2.51 -16.48 -48.62
C ASP A 716 -1.42 -15.53 -48.08
N MET A 717 -1.64 -14.92 -46.91
CA MET A 717 -0.59 -14.20 -46.19
C MET A 717 0.50 -15.12 -45.63
N LEU A 718 0.16 -16.20 -44.94
CA LEU A 718 1.17 -17.12 -44.41
C LEU A 718 2.01 -17.74 -45.54
N LYS A 719 1.42 -17.97 -46.72
CA LYS A 719 2.18 -18.36 -47.92
C LYS A 719 3.16 -17.28 -48.37
N ALA A 720 2.78 -15.99 -48.29
CA ALA A 720 3.70 -14.89 -48.61
C ALA A 720 4.87 -14.86 -47.64
N TRP A 721 4.61 -15.01 -46.33
CA TRP A 721 5.66 -15.15 -45.31
C TRP A 721 6.54 -16.38 -45.52
N SER A 722 5.97 -17.53 -45.86
CA SER A 722 6.71 -18.76 -46.19
C SER A 722 7.67 -18.54 -47.36
N GLY A 723 7.21 -17.89 -48.44
CA GLY A 723 8.09 -17.54 -49.57
C GLY A 723 9.15 -16.51 -49.21
N PHE A 724 8.86 -15.58 -48.29
CA PHE A 724 9.81 -14.56 -47.85
C PHE A 724 10.92 -15.13 -46.94
N LEU A 725 10.56 -16.03 -46.03
CA LEU A 725 11.47 -16.62 -45.04
C LEU A 725 12.21 -17.87 -45.56
N ASP A 726 11.84 -18.37 -46.74
CA ASP A 726 12.29 -19.68 -47.27
C ASP A 726 12.07 -20.80 -46.23
N ALA A 727 10.87 -20.81 -45.64
CA ALA A 727 10.48 -21.72 -44.57
C ALA A 727 9.07 -22.29 -44.81
N ASP A 728 8.83 -23.52 -44.36
CA ASP A 728 7.50 -24.14 -44.46
C ASP A 728 6.50 -23.44 -43.54
N ILE A 729 5.24 -23.33 -43.99
CA ILE A 729 4.16 -22.69 -43.22
C ILE A 729 4.01 -23.37 -41.85
N ASP A 730 4.13 -24.69 -41.80
CA ASP A 730 4.02 -25.46 -40.57
C ASP A 730 5.14 -25.10 -39.58
N ASP A 731 6.37 -24.88 -40.04
CA ASP A 731 7.49 -24.45 -39.19
C ASP A 731 7.26 -23.06 -38.60
N ILE A 732 6.72 -22.14 -39.40
CA ILE A 732 6.35 -20.79 -38.96
C ILE A 732 5.27 -20.87 -37.87
N ILE A 733 4.22 -21.64 -38.10
CA ILE A 733 3.12 -21.84 -37.14
C ILE A 733 3.67 -22.46 -35.84
N GLN A 734 4.52 -23.48 -35.93
CA GLN A 734 5.14 -24.11 -34.74
C GLN A 734 6.01 -23.14 -33.95
N ALA A 735 6.77 -22.27 -34.61
CA ALA A 735 7.56 -21.24 -33.96
C ALA A 735 6.68 -20.21 -33.24
N ILE A 736 5.56 -19.80 -33.85
CA ILE A 736 4.56 -18.92 -33.22
C ILE A 736 3.95 -19.57 -31.98
N HIS A 737 3.50 -20.83 -32.07
CA HIS A 737 2.97 -21.55 -30.90
C HIS A 737 4.02 -21.77 -29.81
N LYS A 738 5.30 -21.97 -30.17
CA LYS A 738 6.39 -22.05 -29.19
C LYS A 738 6.52 -20.75 -28.40
N GLU A 739 6.48 -19.60 -29.08
CA GLU A 739 6.59 -18.30 -28.43
C GLU A 739 5.34 -17.95 -27.61
N PHE A 740 4.13 -18.25 -28.12
CA PHE A 740 2.88 -18.11 -27.37
C PHE A 740 2.95 -18.89 -26.04
N ARG A 741 3.30 -20.18 -26.10
CA ARG A 741 3.43 -21.02 -24.90
C ARG A 741 4.45 -20.45 -23.92
N ARG A 742 5.57 -19.92 -24.42
CA ARG A 742 6.63 -19.33 -23.59
C ARG A 742 6.10 -18.12 -22.82
N LEU A 743 5.42 -17.19 -23.50
CA LEU A 743 4.88 -15.97 -22.89
C LEU A 743 3.78 -16.28 -21.85
N VAL A 744 2.87 -17.20 -22.15
CA VAL A 744 1.83 -17.61 -21.20
C VAL A 744 2.45 -18.29 -19.98
N CYS A 745 3.39 -19.21 -20.15
CA CYS A 745 4.06 -19.89 -19.04
C CYS A 745 4.84 -18.90 -18.16
N ASP A 746 5.56 -17.96 -18.76
CA ASP A 746 6.30 -16.93 -18.02
C ASP A 746 5.37 -16.09 -17.14
N THR A 747 4.23 -15.69 -17.70
CA THR A 747 3.24 -14.86 -17.01
C THR A 747 2.56 -15.65 -15.89
N VAL A 748 2.12 -16.89 -16.16
CA VAL A 748 1.51 -17.76 -15.15
C VAL A 748 2.48 -17.99 -13.99
N LEU A 749 3.74 -18.31 -14.28
CA LEU A 749 4.75 -18.51 -13.24
C LEU A 749 5.02 -17.23 -12.44
N SER A 750 5.00 -16.05 -13.07
CA SER A 750 5.16 -14.80 -12.34
C SER A 750 4.08 -14.55 -11.27
N VAL A 751 2.89 -15.15 -11.43
CA VAL A 751 1.76 -15.01 -10.49
C VAL A 751 1.76 -16.10 -9.42
N VAL A 752 2.11 -17.34 -9.78
CA VAL A 752 2.04 -18.49 -8.83
C VAL A 752 3.31 -18.69 -8.00
N LEU A 753 4.43 -18.11 -8.42
CA LEU A 753 5.67 -18.25 -7.68
C LEU A 753 5.62 -17.49 -6.34
N PRO A 754 6.20 -18.06 -5.27
CA PRO A 754 6.14 -17.45 -3.95
C PRO A 754 6.93 -16.14 -3.87
N ASP A 755 6.51 -15.28 -2.95
CA ASP A 755 7.19 -14.01 -2.66
C ASP A 755 8.68 -14.22 -2.37
N GLY A 756 9.52 -13.34 -2.92
CA GLY A 756 10.97 -13.41 -2.82
C GLY A 756 11.65 -14.31 -3.87
N CYS A 757 10.89 -15.00 -4.72
CA CYS A 757 11.45 -15.66 -5.88
C CYS A 757 12.10 -14.62 -6.83
N PRO A 758 13.37 -14.79 -7.26
CA PRO A 758 14.05 -13.82 -8.13
C PRO A 758 13.57 -13.86 -9.59
N TRP A 759 12.38 -14.41 -9.86
CA TRP A 759 11.81 -14.54 -11.21
C TRP A 759 11.73 -13.20 -11.93
N ALA A 760 11.42 -12.12 -11.20
CA ALA A 760 11.37 -10.76 -11.76
C ALA A 760 12.75 -10.15 -12.07
N GLY A 761 13.85 -10.65 -11.48
CA GLY A 761 15.19 -10.06 -11.58
C GLY A 761 16.20 -10.84 -12.44
N GLY A 762 15.90 -12.08 -12.83
CA GLY A 762 16.83 -12.98 -13.53
C GLY A 762 16.47 -13.23 -14.99
N ASP A 763 16.67 -12.25 -15.87
CA ASP A 763 16.19 -12.30 -17.27
C ASP A 763 16.72 -13.49 -18.10
N GLU A 764 18.01 -13.82 -18.00
CA GLU A 764 18.61 -14.88 -18.81
C GLU A 764 18.13 -16.27 -18.38
N LEU A 765 18.14 -16.56 -17.08
CA LEU A 765 17.70 -17.85 -16.55
C LEU A 765 16.19 -18.04 -16.75
N ARG A 766 15.38 -17.00 -16.51
CA ARG A 766 13.94 -17.03 -16.77
C ARG A 766 13.62 -17.34 -18.22
N ARG A 767 14.27 -16.62 -19.15
CA ARG A 767 14.09 -16.85 -20.59
C ARG A 767 14.53 -18.25 -20.99
N TRP A 768 15.66 -18.73 -20.46
CA TRP A 768 16.14 -20.08 -20.70
C TRP A 768 15.13 -21.13 -20.19
N LEU A 769 14.66 -21.02 -18.95
CA LEU A 769 13.70 -21.97 -18.37
C LEU A 769 12.39 -22.02 -19.16
N THR A 770 11.77 -20.87 -19.39
CA THR A 770 10.49 -20.79 -20.12
C THR A 770 10.60 -21.30 -21.55
N GLN A 771 11.73 -21.09 -22.23
CA GLN A 771 11.99 -21.65 -23.55
C GLN A 771 12.12 -23.18 -23.52
N HIS A 772 12.71 -23.76 -22.47
CA HIS A 772 12.90 -25.21 -22.36
C HIS A 772 11.65 -25.95 -21.87
N PHE A 773 10.74 -25.28 -21.16
CA PHE A 773 9.44 -25.88 -20.78
C PHE A 773 8.58 -26.23 -21.98
N THR A 774 8.70 -25.46 -23.07
CA THR A 774 7.89 -25.60 -24.28
C THR A 774 8.50 -26.53 -25.33
N GLU A 775 9.69 -27.08 -25.08
CA GLU A 775 10.37 -27.98 -26.02
C GLU A 775 9.77 -29.40 -25.97
N PRO A 776 9.61 -30.07 -27.14
CA PRO A 776 9.20 -31.46 -27.19
C PRO A 776 10.22 -32.37 -26.51
N ALA A 777 9.79 -33.52 -26.01
CA ALA A 777 10.66 -34.48 -25.33
C ALA A 777 11.60 -35.18 -26.34
N ASP A 778 12.71 -34.53 -26.68
CA ASP A 778 13.66 -34.87 -27.76
C ASP A 778 14.83 -35.74 -27.28
N GLY A 779 14.58 -36.71 -26.40
CA GLY A 779 15.58 -37.69 -25.96
C GLY A 779 16.75 -37.11 -25.14
N ARG A 780 16.69 -35.83 -24.75
CA ARG A 780 17.66 -35.20 -23.85
C ARG A 780 17.60 -35.83 -22.45
N PRO A 781 18.74 -35.94 -21.74
CA PRO A 781 18.79 -36.57 -20.41
C PRO A 781 18.14 -35.72 -19.31
N LEU A 782 17.99 -34.41 -19.51
CA LEU A 782 17.36 -33.49 -18.57
C LEU A 782 16.07 -32.94 -19.19
N ARG A 783 14.96 -33.13 -18.50
CA ARG A 783 13.65 -32.55 -18.81
C ARG A 783 13.21 -31.70 -17.63
N ILE A 784 12.82 -30.46 -17.90
CA ILE A 784 12.31 -29.54 -16.89
C ILE A 784 10.92 -29.11 -17.35
N ARG A 785 9.92 -29.30 -16.50
CA ARG A 785 8.56 -28.81 -16.72
C ARG A 785 8.00 -28.28 -15.40
N PRO A 786 7.24 -27.18 -15.42
CA PRO A 786 6.47 -26.76 -14.27
C PRO A 786 5.29 -27.72 -14.05
N GLU A 787 4.88 -27.87 -12.79
CA GLU A 787 3.65 -28.56 -12.40
C GLU A 787 2.85 -27.62 -11.51
N LEU A 788 1.64 -27.27 -11.93
CA LEU A 788 0.74 -26.42 -11.16
C LEU A 788 -0.06 -27.28 -10.16
N ALA A 789 -0.07 -26.85 -8.89
CA ALA A 789 -0.82 -27.52 -7.83
C ALA A 789 -2.35 -27.41 -7.97
N VAL A 790 -2.81 -26.46 -8.78
CA VAL A 790 -4.23 -26.17 -9.04
C VAL A 790 -4.47 -26.11 -10.54
N PRO A 791 -5.68 -26.42 -11.03
CA PRO A 791 -6.02 -26.31 -12.45
C PRO A 791 -5.87 -24.88 -12.98
N LEU A 792 -5.75 -24.76 -14.31
CA LEU A 792 -5.81 -23.47 -14.99
C LEU A 792 -7.19 -23.31 -15.63
N ILE A 793 -7.88 -22.22 -15.33
CA ILE A 793 -9.14 -21.84 -15.98
C ILE A 793 -8.83 -20.81 -17.06
N ALA A 794 -9.10 -21.13 -18.33
CA ALA A 794 -8.88 -20.22 -19.44
C ALA A 794 -10.20 -19.64 -19.94
N VAL A 795 -10.28 -18.31 -20.01
CA VAL A 795 -11.46 -17.55 -20.44
C VAL A 795 -11.10 -16.52 -21.50
N GLY A 796 -12.13 -15.95 -22.14
CA GLY A 796 -11.98 -15.07 -23.29
C GLY A 796 -12.15 -15.80 -24.63
N ALA A 797 -12.38 -15.03 -25.70
CA ALA A 797 -12.76 -15.57 -27.00
C ALA A 797 -11.71 -16.49 -27.66
N PRO A 798 -10.39 -16.20 -27.60
CA PRO A 798 -9.34 -17.08 -28.14
C PRO A 798 -9.05 -18.32 -27.29
N ALA A 799 -9.51 -18.37 -26.03
CA ALA A 799 -9.11 -19.40 -25.07
C ALA A 799 -9.39 -20.84 -25.56
N PRO A 800 -10.60 -21.18 -26.08
CA PRO A 800 -10.90 -22.53 -26.55
C PRO A 800 -9.97 -23.02 -27.68
N ALA A 801 -9.43 -22.11 -28.49
CA ALA A 801 -8.60 -22.44 -29.65
C ALA A 801 -7.10 -22.56 -29.31
N LEU A 802 -6.61 -21.74 -28.38
CA LEU A 802 -5.18 -21.63 -28.08
C LEU A 802 -4.75 -22.38 -26.82
N PHE A 803 -5.55 -22.40 -25.77
CA PHE A 803 -5.10 -22.90 -24.47
C PHE A 803 -4.97 -24.42 -24.34
N PRO A 804 -5.73 -25.28 -25.05
CA PRO A 804 -5.57 -26.73 -24.89
C PRO A 804 -4.14 -27.26 -25.10
N GLU A 805 -3.30 -26.57 -25.89
CA GLU A 805 -1.90 -26.98 -26.11
C GLU A 805 -0.96 -26.75 -24.91
N LEU A 806 -1.42 -26.05 -23.87
CA LEU A 806 -0.66 -25.76 -22.66
C LEU A 806 -0.74 -26.88 -21.61
N GLU A 807 -1.69 -27.83 -21.72
CA GLU A 807 -1.87 -28.90 -20.72
C GLU A 807 -0.60 -29.73 -20.51
N GLU A 808 0.07 -30.10 -21.60
CA GLU A 808 1.33 -30.85 -21.53
C GLU A 808 2.50 -30.04 -20.99
N VAL A 809 2.47 -28.71 -21.17
CA VAL A 809 3.56 -27.79 -20.82
C VAL A 809 3.50 -27.49 -19.33
N LEU A 810 2.30 -27.24 -18.79
CA LEU A 810 2.05 -26.91 -17.38
C LEU A 810 1.79 -28.14 -16.50
N ASN A 811 1.73 -29.33 -17.11
CA ASN A 811 1.43 -30.61 -16.45
C ASN A 811 0.14 -30.55 -15.62
N GLN A 812 -0.90 -29.94 -16.19
CA GLN A 812 -2.16 -29.71 -15.48
C GLN A 812 -3.33 -29.56 -16.46
N SER A 813 -4.54 -29.95 -16.02
CA SER A 813 -5.78 -29.78 -16.76
C SER A 813 -6.11 -28.31 -17.00
N ILE A 814 -6.56 -27.99 -18.21
CA ILE A 814 -7.06 -26.67 -18.56
C ILE A 814 -8.57 -26.72 -18.67
N LEU A 815 -9.23 -25.92 -17.85
CA LEU A 815 -10.67 -25.83 -17.76
C LEU A 815 -11.16 -24.67 -18.63
N ILE A 816 -12.05 -24.96 -19.58
CA ILE A 816 -12.62 -23.97 -20.51
C ILE A 816 -14.13 -24.16 -20.55
N SER A 817 -14.88 -23.08 -20.36
CA SER A 817 -16.35 -23.09 -20.39
C SER A 817 -16.86 -22.78 -21.79
N ASP A 818 -18.02 -23.34 -22.17
CA ASP A 818 -18.74 -22.97 -23.40
C ASP A 818 -19.13 -21.48 -23.41
N HIS A 819 -19.15 -20.83 -22.25
CA HIS A 819 -19.43 -19.40 -22.05
C HIS A 819 -18.16 -18.54 -21.89
N ALA A 820 -16.97 -19.07 -22.21
CA ALA A 820 -15.69 -18.38 -22.03
C ALA A 820 -15.66 -16.95 -22.63
N GLY A 821 -16.36 -16.73 -23.76
CA GLY A 821 -16.40 -15.45 -24.47
C GLY A 821 -17.25 -14.33 -23.85
N VAL A 822 -18.01 -14.62 -22.78
CA VAL A 822 -18.83 -13.64 -22.02
C VAL A 822 -18.60 -13.74 -20.50
N THR A 823 -17.48 -14.33 -20.08
CA THR A 823 -17.14 -14.56 -18.67
C THR A 823 -17.19 -13.26 -17.85
N ASN A 824 -16.78 -12.13 -18.41
CA ASN A 824 -16.76 -10.84 -17.73
C ASN A 824 -18.18 -10.42 -17.35
N ALA A 825 -19.16 -10.61 -18.24
CA ALA A 825 -20.56 -10.34 -17.93
C ALA A 825 -21.10 -11.30 -16.85
N VAL A 826 -20.65 -12.56 -16.83
CA VAL A 826 -20.99 -13.50 -15.73
C VAL A 826 -20.43 -12.97 -14.40
N GLY A 827 -19.17 -12.55 -14.38
CA GLY A 827 -18.56 -11.95 -13.20
C GLY A 827 -19.21 -10.64 -12.76
N ALA A 828 -19.67 -9.84 -13.73
CA ALA A 828 -20.39 -8.59 -13.51
C ALA A 828 -21.58 -8.80 -12.56
N ILE A 829 -22.29 -9.93 -12.68
CA ILE A 829 -23.44 -10.28 -11.85
C ILE A 829 -23.12 -11.25 -10.71
N ALA A 830 -22.06 -12.05 -10.82
CA ALA A 830 -21.70 -13.06 -9.83
C ALA A 830 -20.96 -12.53 -8.59
N GLY A 831 -20.33 -11.35 -8.66
CA GLY A 831 -19.55 -10.79 -7.54
C GLY A 831 -20.34 -10.56 -6.26
N ASP A 832 -19.70 -10.76 -5.10
CA ASP A 832 -20.27 -10.51 -3.77
C ASP A 832 -20.25 -9.04 -3.37
N VAL A 833 -21.25 -8.58 -2.63
CA VAL A 833 -21.15 -7.28 -1.97
C VAL A 833 -20.24 -7.47 -0.77
N MET A 834 -19.04 -6.91 -0.85
CA MET A 834 -18.06 -7.00 0.22
C MET A 834 -17.69 -5.61 0.70
N LEU A 835 -18.11 -5.32 1.93
CA LEU A 835 -17.79 -4.09 2.62
C LEU A 835 -16.62 -4.36 3.55
N ARG A 836 -15.65 -3.45 3.54
CA ARG A 836 -14.43 -3.59 4.33
C ARG A 836 -14.00 -2.24 4.82
N GLU A 837 -13.89 -2.12 6.12
CA GLU A 837 -13.45 -0.90 6.79
C GLU A 837 -12.24 -1.22 7.66
N SER A 838 -11.37 -0.24 7.86
CA SER A 838 -10.19 -0.42 8.69
C SER A 838 -9.96 0.77 9.62
N ALA A 839 -9.30 0.46 10.72
CA ALA A 839 -8.84 1.44 11.68
C ALA A 839 -7.44 1.04 12.17
N THR A 840 -6.59 2.03 12.39
CA THR A 840 -5.20 1.82 12.78
C THR A 840 -4.94 2.42 14.14
N VAL A 841 -4.29 1.65 15.01
CA VAL A 841 -3.71 2.08 16.27
C VAL A 841 -2.20 2.21 16.07
N ARG A 842 -1.65 3.37 16.40
CA ARG A 842 -0.20 3.65 16.38
C ARG A 842 0.28 4.04 17.76
N ILE A 843 1.54 3.73 18.05
CA ILE A 843 2.21 4.20 19.26
C ILE A 843 3.15 5.33 18.90
N THR A 844 2.97 6.49 19.53
CA THR A 844 3.88 7.63 19.35
C THR A 844 5.21 7.37 20.09
N PRO A 845 6.30 8.11 19.78
CA PRO A 845 7.54 8.03 20.56
C PRO A 845 7.34 8.30 22.07
N GLU A 846 6.30 9.05 22.43
CA GLU A 846 5.88 9.34 23.81
C GLU A 846 5.08 8.19 24.45
N GLY A 847 4.78 7.14 23.69
CA GLY A 847 4.04 5.97 24.16
C GLY A 847 2.53 6.17 24.27
N VAL A 848 1.97 7.14 23.54
CA VAL A 848 0.53 7.40 23.43
C VAL A 848 -0.06 6.60 22.28
N PHE A 849 -1.24 6.01 22.47
CA PHE A 849 -1.96 5.32 21.41
C PHE A 849 -2.78 6.32 20.59
N VAL A 850 -2.48 6.44 19.30
CA VAL A 850 -3.23 7.25 18.34
C VAL A 850 -4.03 6.32 17.45
N CYS A 851 -5.34 6.43 17.53
CA CYS A 851 -6.32 5.70 16.74
C CYS A 851 -6.74 6.56 15.55
N SER A 852 -6.82 5.98 14.35
CA SER A 852 -7.29 6.65 13.14
C SER A 852 -8.14 5.71 12.29
N TRP A 853 -9.19 6.23 11.68
CA TRP A 853 -10.12 5.54 10.79
C TRP A 853 -10.67 6.52 9.75
N LYS A 854 -11.51 6.05 8.84
CA LYS A 854 -12.10 6.89 7.78
C LYS A 854 -12.93 8.01 8.40
N GLY A 855 -12.58 9.27 8.15
CA GLY A 855 -13.31 10.42 8.68
C GLY A 855 -13.00 10.81 10.14
N GLY A 856 -12.01 10.22 10.81
CA GLY A 856 -11.63 10.68 12.17
C GLY A 856 -10.52 9.91 12.88
N GLY A 857 -10.12 10.44 14.05
CA GLY A 857 -9.13 9.82 14.92
C GLY A 857 -9.20 10.33 16.36
N GLN A 858 -8.70 9.53 17.30
CA GLN A 858 -8.70 9.81 18.74
C GLN A 858 -7.44 9.27 19.41
N ARG A 859 -7.11 9.78 20.60
CA ARG A 859 -6.03 9.25 21.44
C ARG A 859 -6.62 8.34 22.53
N ALA A 860 -5.92 7.27 22.85
CA ALA A 860 -6.29 6.33 23.90
C ALA A 860 -5.17 6.20 24.95
N VAL A 861 -5.54 5.87 26.18
CA VAL A 861 -4.57 5.74 27.29
C VAL A 861 -3.89 4.37 27.31
N ASP A 862 -4.53 3.35 26.75
CA ASP A 862 -4.00 1.99 26.61
C ASP A 862 -4.46 1.30 25.32
N LEU A 863 -3.87 0.13 25.02
CA LEU A 863 -4.16 -0.63 23.81
C LEU A 863 -5.58 -1.21 23.80
N GLU A 864 -6.13 -1.58 24.95
CA GLU A 864 -7.46 -2.21 25.03
C GLU A 864 -8.56 -1.18 24.72
N GLU A 865 -8.44 0.03 25.27
CA GLU A 865 -9.24 1.18 24.88
C GLU A 865 -9.04 1.54 23.41
N ALA A 866 -7.79 1.61 22.93
CA ALA A 866 -7.50 1.94 21.53
C ALA A 866 -8.20 0.99 20.56
N VAL A 867 -8.07 -0.32 20.77
CA VAL A 867 -8.70 -1.31 19.90
C VAL A 867 -10.23 -1.26 20.02
N ARG A 868 -10.79 -1.01 21.21
CA ARG A 868 -12.25 -0.84 21.39
C ARG A 868 -12.80 0.35 20.62
N LEU A 869 -12.08 1.49 20.61
CA LEU A 869 -12.46 2.67 19.83
C LEU A 869 -12.41 2.37 18.33
N CYS A 870 -11.34 1.73 17.86
CA CYS A 870 -11.20 1.31 16.47
C CYS A 870 -12.30 0.33 16.05
N GLU A 871 -12.62 -0.67 16.88
CA GLU A 871 -13.68 -1.65 16.61
C GLU A 871 -15.05 -0.99 16.51
N ALA A 872 -15.38 -0.09 17.43
CA ALA A 872 -16.63 0.66 17.40
C ALA A 872 -16.74 1.55 16.15
N ALA A 873 -15.66 2.23 15.77
CA ALA A 873 -15.63 3.05 14.57
C ALA A 873 -15.80 2.22 13.29
N VAL A 874 -15.07 1.11 13.15
CA VAL A 874 -15.20 0.20 12.00
C VAL A 874 -16.62 -0.37 11.92
N HIS A 875 -17.20 -0.76 13.04
CA HIS A 875 -18.55 -1.29 13.10
C HIS A 875 -19.61 -0.27 12.67
N GLU A 876 -19.47 1.01 13.04
CA GLU A 876 -20.38 2.08 12.60
C GLU A 876 -20.27 2.33 11.09
N HIS A 877 -19.05 2.47 10.57
CA HIS A 877 -18.86 2.68 9.12
C HIS A 877 -19.35 1.52 8.28
N LEU A 878 -19.17 0.27 8.74
CA LEU A 878 -19.75 -0.90 8.07
C LEU A 878 -21.28 -0.86 8.09
N ARG A 879 -21.91 -0.34 9.14
CA ARG A 879 -23.36 -0.18 9.20
C ARG A 879 -23.86 0.88 8.22
N GLU A 880 -23.19 2.01 8.16
CA GLU A 880 -23.48 3.07 7.19
C GLU A 880 -23.30 2.57 5.76
N ALA A 881 -22.20 1.86 5.48
CA ALA A 881 -21.93 1.27 4.18
C ALA A 881 -22.93 0.16 3.83
N ALA A 882 -23.39 -0.64 4.79
CA ALA A 882 -24.42 -1.65 4.59
C ALA A 882 -25.76 -1.02 4.19
N SER A 883 -26.15 0.04 4.89
CA SER A 883 -27.32 0.87 4.55
C SER A 883 -27.17 1.50 3.16
N ALA A 884 -26.00 2.07 2.86
CA ALA A 884 -25.71 2.67 1.55
C ALA A 884 -25.75 1.64 0.40
N ASN A 885 -25.56 0.35 0.67
CA ASN A 885 -25.62 -0.74 -0.30
C ASN A 885 -26.92 -1.60 -0.23
N ASP A 886 -27.92 -1.23 0.60
CA ASP A 886 -29.15 -2.00 0.83
C ASP A 886 -28.91 -3.48 1.17
N ILE A 887 -27.88 -3.77 1.97
CA ILE A 887 -27.59 -5.11 2.50
C ILE A 887 -27.93 -5.19 4.01
N PRO A 888 -28.40 -6.35 4.50
CA PRO A 888 -28.65 -6.55 5.93
C PRO A 888 -27.35 -6.43 6.74
N PHE A 889 -27.39 -5.65 7.82
CA PHE A 889 -26.25 -5.54 8.72
C PHE A 889 -26.19 -6.75 9.67
N THR A 890 -25.22 -7.62 9.45
CA THR A 890 -24.88 -8.75 10.34
C THR A 890 -23.61 -8.44 11.13
N VAL A 891 -23.18 -9.36 12.00
CA VAL A 891 -21.96 -9.18 12.79
C VAL A 891 -20.74 -9.24 11.85
N PRO A 892 -19.95 -8.17 11.74
CA PRO A 892 -18.77 -8.17 10.88
C PRO A 892 -17.70 -9.14 11.37
N LEU A 893 -16.95 -9.72 10.44
CA LEU A 893 -15.74 -10.47 10.76
C LEU A 893 -14.60 -9.49 10.99
N PHE A 894 -13.94 -9.57 12.14
CA PHE A 894 -12.80 -8.73 12.46
C PHE A 894 -11.49 -9.52 12.41
N SER A 895 -10.50 -8.95 11.73
CA SER A 895 -9.11 -9.40 11.73
C SER A 895 -8.19 -8.28 12.23
N ALA A 896 -7.05 -8.65 12.80
CA ALA A 896 -6.07 -7.70 13.28
C ALA A 896 -4.67 -8.03 12.77
N GLU A 897 -4.01 -7.04 12.18
CA GLU A 897 -2.64 -7.10 11.70
C GLU A 897 -1.75 -6.34 12.69
N GLN A 898 -0.77 -7.03 13.26
CA GLN A 898 0.20 -6.45 14.19
C GLN A 898 1.38 -5.87 13.42
N HIS A 899 1.76 -4.63 13.75
CA HIS A 899 2.92 -3.96 13.17
C HIS A 899 4.07 -3.99 14.17
N ASP A 900 5.17 -4.64 13.80
CA ASP A 900 6.38 -4.73 14.61
C ASP A 900 7.61 -4.20 13.86
N ALA A 901 8.58 -3.64 14.60
CA ALA A 901 9.92 -3.35 14.10
C ALA A 901 10.96 -4.27 14.76
N GLU A 902 11.86 -4.82 13.95
CA GLU A 902 13.05 -5.50 14.48
C GLU A 902 14.09 -4.47 14.91
N THR A 903 14.52 -4.57 16.17
CA THR A 903 15.63 -3.77 16.70
C THR A 903 16.76 -4.71 17.11
N ARG A 904 17.97 -4.15 17.25
CA ARG A 904 19.15 -4.90 17.77
C ARG A 904 18.88 -5.57 19.13
N ASP A 905 17.94 -5.03 19.90
CA ASP A 905 17.63 -5.44 21.27
C ASP A 905 16.28 -6.20 21.38
N GLY A 906 15.59 -6.51 20.25
CA GLY A 906 14.34 -7.29 20.22
C GLY A 906 13.28 -6.75 19.24
N LYS A 907 12.10 -7.41 19.16
CA LYS A 907 10.94 -6.92 18.41
C LYS A 907 10.21 -5.84 19.21
N LEU A 908 9.87 -4.74 18.52
CA LEU A 908 9.15 -3.60 19.06
C LEU A 908 7.76 -3.53 18.43
N PHE A 909 6.72 -3.55 19.27
CA PHE A 909 5.35 -3.33 18.82
C PHE A 909 5.12 -1.86 18.46
N LEU A 910 4.71 -1.59 17.23
CA LEU A 910 4.45 -0.25 16.69
C LEU A 910 2.96 0.11 16.66
N GLY A 911 2.08 -0.90 16.62
CA GLY A 911 0.65 -0.68 16.48
C GLY A 911 -0.10 -1.87 15.91
N VAL A 912 -1.38 -1.66 15.62
CA VAL A 912 -2.30 -2.66 15.06
C VAL A 912 -3.16 -2.01 13.99
N THR A 913 -3.36 -2.68 12.86
CA THR A 913 -4.47 -2.39 11.95
C THR A 913 -5.60 -3.38 12.20
N LEU A 914 -6.75 -2.88 12.61
CA LEU A 914 -7.98 -3.64 12.72
C LEU A 914 -8.75 -3.52 11.40
N ARG A 915 -9.19 -4.64 10.83
CA ARG A 915 -10.02 -4.70 9.61
C ARG A 915 -11.33 -5.40 9.94
N GLY A 916 -12.44 -4.76 9.62
CA GLY A 916 -13.77 -5.36 9.67
C GLY A 916 -14.26 -5.65 8.25
N GLU A 917 -14.80 -6.85 8.04
CA GLU A 917 -15.38 -7.27 6.78
C GLU A 917 -16.84 -7.69 6.98
N LEU A 918 -17.70 -7.28 6.05
CA LEU A 918 -19.11 -7.65 6.00
C LEU A 918 -19.46 -8.08 4.58
N ARG A 919 -19.87 -9.34 4.40
CA ARG A 919 -20.42 -9.86 3.14
C ARG A 919 -21.94 -9.72 3.16
N GLY A 920 -22.51 -9.29 2.03
CA GLY A 920 -23.94 -9.00 1.86
C GLY A 920 -24.59 -9.69 0.68
#